data_AF-R6RBR0-F1
#
_entry.id   AF-R6RBR0-F1
#
_cell.length_a   1.000
_cell.length_b   1.000
_cell.length_c   1.000
_cell.angle_alpha   90.00
_cell.angle_beta   90.00
_cell.angle_gamma   90.00
#
_symmetry.space_group_name_H-M   'P 1'
#
loop_
_entity.id
_entity.type
_entity.pdbx_description
1 polymer ?
#
loop_
_entity_poly.entity_id
_entity_poly.type
_entity_poly.pdbx_seq_one_letter_code
_entity_poly.pdbx_strand_id
1 'polypeptide(L)'
;MNKHNRKALMMKRALLRLKCGRGSVLFFIVAIMSVMIVLASAVYYSAVSARKQVEIRYGDEQSYQSAVSLNDLVTEYLNTKTEDAFVDAILALAPGSSLTTQGTGTDSFAKLAEGLGDYKVTVTKISGDSSDEKHTVKIETEVIVDGESSTVTSVGEFTLVSKPYSFDRFFTSTGYAPNDVFMSGMTITSTMYLDNEYSQIGGTGAPGTGNSKINIEAEIISAGTLAINNAPINADGDKTFDITVGNNLIMTFNGGQGAMNLNGGRIRVGGNLIQGTSFNYKNDTDVYVVGDFISGRPSDDSNCEIYVNGDAAFFGNETYKGKVYVNGDVYIDREVNTGDKFPGGITIGGNVYLCSGSSYFGAQTTWIKSHGIDDSRIKNYSDASIRFEAKNGENDSAYNALRANMDKARSLAGGTAAYNYIWPSDSLICESLQNVKDKINEKIGNPEYSNWNMTKKFINDDGTYTVDPINYNFDNATDPELQDARFAGTGSNKNQLIVSAEKFGQYVVMGDMRITAGTWDGYNIVFDTTMPDGKDIDMYVYLPANCYMEQTGTDQYKFSSKDSDKSKFNCFRWNNEPTGLFEGWFSVLTKGKGSVIFVVGDGVTYYAQRCLFMGHYNLLKEILPNSISADGKITETAQFTTAAVKNIMRTTDTNEKLRTVFKGDVLKKYDSSGGLHNNLFIVAINKNSDLNFSSQYNTFCGFAYAPYMTFGISSMGQGGFAMLGGLIVSDYSMPNTSLTFMATIPYDYYDRFTGSLNGKEKEDARFDYMEKLISNSGGEIGTLGSSGSRSWRKFGYN
;
A
#
# COMPACT_ATOMS: atom_id res chain seq x y z
N MET A 1 -73.06 21.49 22.58
CA MET A 1 -72.49 22.46 23.54
C MET A 1 -71.05 22.07 23.83
N ASN A 2 -70.06 22.70 23.17
CA ASN A 2 -68.68 22.20 23.07
C ASN A 2 -67.82 22.50 24.31
N LYS A 3 -66.96 21.53 24.65
CA LYS A 3 -66.03 21.47 25.81
C LYS A 3 -65.08 22.67 25.91
N HIS A 4 -64.87 23.43 24.83
CA HIS A 4 -64.06 24.65 24.82
C HIS A 4 -64.70 25.87 25.49
N ASN A 5 -66.03 25.99 25.51
CA ASN A 5 -66.69 27.16 26.12
C ASN A 5 -66.78 27.10 27.66
N ARG A 6 -66.53 25.93 28.29
CA ARG A 6 -66.49 25.80 29.77
C ARG A 6 -65.16 26.24 30.40
N LYS A 7 -64.01 26.02 29.73
CA LYS A 7 -62.68 26.39 30.26
C LYS A 7 -62.43 27.90 30.23
N ALA A 8 -62.84 28.58 29.15
CA ALA A 8 -62.73 30.04 29.03
C ALA A 8 -63.60 30.78 30.08
N LEU A 9 -64.78 30.24 30.41
CA LEU A 9 -65.65 30.81 31.45
C LEU A 9 -65.09 30.63 32.87
N MET A 10 -64.41 29.51 33.15
CA MET A 10 -63.74 29.26 34.44
C MET A 10 -62.51 30.16 34.63
N MET A 11 -61.71 30.37 33.58
CA MET A 11 -60.53 31.24 33.63
C MET A 11 -60.93 32.72 33.77
N LYS A 12 -62.01 33.14 33.12
CA LYS A 12 -62.58 34.49 33.27
C LYS A 12 -63.16 34.73 34.67
N ARG A 13 -63.78 33.70 35.30
CA ARG A 13 -64.24 33.77 36.71
C ARG A 13 -63.08 33.81 37.72
N ALA A 14 -61.98 33.12 37.45
CA ALA A 14 -60.77 33.19 38.29
C ALA A 14 -60.11 34.57 38.20
N LEU A 15 -59.98 35.14 36.99
CA LEU A 15 -59.46 36.50 36.76
C LEU A 15 -60.36 37.61 37.33
N LEU A 16 -61.69 37.42 37.36
CA LEU A 16 -62.61 38.36 38.02
C LEU A 16 -62.55 38.28 39.55
N ARG A 17 -62.28 37.10 40.13
CA ARG A 17 -61.99 36.95 41.56
C ARG A 17 -60.63 37.56 41.95
N LEU A 18 -59.68 37.63 41.00
CA LEU A 18 -58.38 38.30 41.12
C LEU A 18 -58.46 39.85 41.12
N LYS A 19 -59.55 40.45 40.63
CA LYS A 19 -59.75 41.91 40.60
C LYS A 19 -60.56 42.47 41.79
N CYS A 20 -61.15 41.61 42.62
CA CYS A 20 -61.84 42.05 43.84
C CYS A 20 -60.82 42.26 44.96
N GLY A 21 -60.66 43.52 45.40
CA GLY A 21 -59.62 43.98 46.33
C GLY A 21 -59.71 43.49 47.79
N ARG A 22 -59.80 42.18 48.03
CA ARG A 22 -59.64 41.55 49.35
C ARG A 22 -59.01 40.16 49.21
N GLY A 23 -57.67 40.10 49.12
CA GLY A 23 -56.91 38.85 49.03
C GLY A 23 -55.39 39.05 48.94
N SER A 24 -54.75 39.14 50.10
CA SER A 24 -53.31 39.00 50.42
C SER A 24 -52.30 38.96 49.25
N VAL A 25 -51.68 40.11 48.96
CA VAL A 25 -50.44 40.23 48.15
C VAL A 25 -49.34 39.29 48.68
N LEU A 26 -49.34 39.00 49.99
CA LEU A 26 -48.37 38.11 50.63
C LEU A 26 -48.48 36.67 50.10
N PHE A 27 -49.68 36.15 49.87
CA PHE A 27 -49.85 34.79 49.31
C PHE A 27 -49.35 34.70 47.86
N PHE A 28 -49.45 35.80 47.10
CA PHE A 28 -48.94 35.88 45.74
C PHE A 28 -47.41 35.89 45.72
N ILE A 29 -46.78 36.64 46.61
CA ILE A 29 -45.31 36.67 46.77
C ILE A 29 -44.80 35.29 47.21
N VAL A 30 -45.45 34.66 48.20
CA VAL A 30 -45.07 33.32 48.66
C VAL A 30 -45.19 32.28 47.54
N ALA A 31 -46.27 32.30 46.76
CA ALA A 31 -46.43 31.38 45.64
C ALA A 31 -45.36 31.56 44.56
N ILE A 32 -45.00 32.81 44.23
CA ILE A 32 -43.93 33.10 43.27
C ILE A 32 -42.57 32.67 43.83
N MET A 33 -42.26 32.99 45.10
CA MET A 33 -40.99 32.59 45.72
C MET A 33 -40.86 31.07 45.83
N SER A 34 -41.93 30.34 46.15
CA SER A 34 -41.92 28.88 46.15
C SER A 34 -41.64 28.31 44.76
N VAL A 35 -42.25 28.87 43.71
CA VAL A 35 -41.98 28.44 42.32
C VAL A 35 -40.53 28.76 41.92
N MET A 36 -40.00 29.93 42.30
CA MET A 36 -38.60 30.28 42.02
C MET A 36 -37.62 29.39 42.79
N ILE A 37 -37.90 29.03 44.04
CA ILE A 37 -37.06 28.11 44.83
C ILE A 37 -37.06 26.71 44.21
N VAL A 38 -38.22 26.21 43.76
CA VAL A 38 -38.32 24.90 43.09
C VAL A 38 -37.55 24.90 41.77
N LEU A 39 -37.68 25.97 40.96
CA LEU A 39 -36.92 26.12 39.72
C LEU A 39 -35.41 26.22 39.98
N ALA A 40 -34.99 27.02 40.97
CA ALA A 40 -33.58 27.16 41.33
C ALA A 40 -32.99 25.85 41.87
N SER A 41 -33.75 25.11 42.67
CA SER A 41 -33.34 23.80 43.18
C SER A 41 -33.24 22.79 42.05
N ALA A 42 -34.19 22.76 41.12
CA ALA A 42 -34.15 21.87 39.95
C ALA A 42 -32.95 22.18 39.05
N VAL A 43 -32.64 23.46 38.82
CA VAL A 43 -31.45 23.88 38.06
C VAL A 43 -30.16 23.50 38.80
N TYR A 44 -30.11 23.70 40.12
CA TYR A 44 -28.96 23.30 40.94
C TYR A 44 -28.72 21.79 40.92
N TYR A 45 -29.75 20.98 41.16
CA TYR A 45 -29.64 19.52 41.10
C TYR A 45 -29.34 19.02 39.68
N SER A 46 -29.89 19.65 38.64
CA SER A 46 -29.53 19.34 37.25
C SER A 46 -28.07 19.69 36.95
N ALA A 47 -27.54 20.80 37.46
CA ALA A 47 -26.15 21.21 37.26
C ALA A 47 -25.17 20.34 38.05
N VAL A 48 -25.51 19.96 39.29
CA VAL A 48 -24.69 19.06 40.12
C VAL A 48 -24.72 17.63 39.57
N SER A 49 -25.88 17.15 39.11
CA SER A 49 -26.00 15.86 38.44
C SER A 49 -25.25 15.85 37.11
N ALA A 50 -25.33 16.93 36.32
CA ALA A 50 -24.55 17.05 35.09
C ALA A 50 -23.05 17.09 35.37
N ARG A 51 -22.58 17.82 36.41
CA ARG A 51 -21.16 17.80 36.81
C ARG A 51 -20.70 16.41 37.23
N LYS A 52 -21.42 15.72 38.13
CA LYS A 52 -21.07 14.35 38.54
C LYS A 52 -21.07 13.37 37.37
N GLN A 53 -22.03 13.49 36.45
CA GLN A 53 -22.13 12.63 35.28
C GLN A 53 -21.03 12.92 34.24
N VAL A 54 -20.54 14.15 34.17
CA VAL A 54 -19.39 14.54 33.33
C VAL A 54 -18.07 14.11 33.98
N GLU A 55 -17.92 14.25 35.29
CA GLU A 55 -16.71 13.87 36.04
C GLU A 55 -16.50 12.34 36.04
N ILE A 56 -17.56 11.54 36.23
CA ILE A 56 -17.50 10.08 36.10
C ILE A 56 -17.22 9.65 34.65
N ARG A 57 -17.88 10.26 33.65
CA ARG A 57 -17.60 9.95 32.23
C ARG A 57 -16.17 10.32 31.84
N TYR A 58 -15.64 11.43 32.35
CA TYR A 58 -14.29 11.87 32.04
C TYR A 58 -13.23 11.01 32.74
N GLY A 59 -13.46 10.61 34.00
CA GLY A 59 -12.62 9.65 34.72
C GLY A 59 -12.58 8.28 34.03
N ASP A 60 -13.76 7.73 33.66
CA ASP A 60 -13.89 6.46 32.93
C ASP A 60 -13.24 6.53 31.53
N GLU A 61 -13.47 7.62 30.78
CA GLU A 61 -12.85 7.80 29.46
C GLU A 61 -11.34 7.97 29.58
N GLN A 62 -10.83 8.69 30.59
CA GLN A 62 -9.39 8.80 30.83
C GLN A 62 -8.75 7.47 31.26
N SER A 63 -9.34 6.76 32.22
CA SER A 63 -8.83 5.46 32.67
C SER A 63 -8.86 4.43 31.54
N TYR A 64 -9.90 4.44 30.70
CA TYR A 64 -9.98 3.58 29.52
C TYR A 64 -8.91 3.93 28.48
N GLN A 65 -8.72 5.21 28.13
CA GLN A 65 -7.70 5.63 27.16
C GLN A 65 -6.26 5.34 27.65
N SER A 66 -5.99 5.52 28.95
CA SER A 66 -4.71 5.13 29.55
C SER A 66 -4.50 3.61 29.55
N ALA A 67 -5.53 2.83 29.88
CA ALA A 67 -5.45 1.36 29.86
C ALA A 67 -5.23 0.81 28.45
N VAL A 68 -5.84 1.41 27.42
CA VAL A 68 -5.58 1.10 26.00
C VAL A 68 -4.14 1.44 25.63
N SER A 69 -3.67 2.65 25.94
CA SER A 69 -2.31 3.10 25.61
C SER A 69 -1.22 2.21 26.22
N LEU A 70 -1.44 1.75 27.46
CA LEU A 70 -0.52 0.83 28.15
C LEU A 70 -0.57 -0.59 27.60
N ASN A 71 -1.75 -1.07 27.25
CA ASN A 71 -1.91 -2.38 26.62
C ASN A 71 -1.19 -2.41 25.26
N ASP A 72 -1.28 -1.33 24.49
CA ASP A 72 -0.54 -1.15 23.24
C ASP A 72 0.97 -1.16 23.47
N LEU A 73 1.46 -0.47 24.52
CA LEU A 73 2.89 -0.42 24.85
C LEU A 73 3.46 -1.78 25.28
N VAL A 74 2.69 -2.56 26.07
CA VAL A 74 3.09 -3.93 26.44
C VAL A 74 3.11 -4.84 25.21
N THR A 75 2.12 -4.71 24.32
CA THR A 75 2.06 -5.50 23.07
C THR A 75 3.22 -5.15 22.14
N GLU A 76 3.57 -3.86 22.02
CA GLU A 76 4.74 -3.40 21.27
C GLU A 76 6.05 -3.95 21.86
N TYR A 77 6.19 -3.93 23.18
CA TYR A 77 7.37 -4.46 23.85
C TYR A 77 7.60 -5.94 23.55
N LEU A 78 6.54 -6.76 23.61
CA LEU A 78 6.62 -8.20 23.30
C LEU A 78 7.03 -8.49 21.85
N ASN A 79 6.66 -7.61 20.92
CA ASN A 79 6.95 -7.78 19.50
C ASN A 79 8.32 -7.21 19.07
N THR A 80 8.92 -6.31 19.85
CA THR A 80 10.15 -5.59 19.46
C THR A 80 11.41 -6.04 20.19
N LYS A 81 11.29 -6.73 21.33
CA LYS A 81 12.40 -7.11 22.21
C LYS A 81 12.46 -8.62 22.43
N THR A 82 12.70 -9.38 21.37
CA THR A 82 12.69 -10.85 21.38
C THR A 82 13.78 -11.50 22.24
N GLU A 83 14.81 -10.75 22.65
CA GLU A 83 15.91 -11.18 23.54
C GLU A 83 15.91 -10.40 24.87
N ASP A 84 14.73 -10.18 25.46
CA ASP A 84 14.58 -9.46 26.72
C ASP A 84 14.05 -10.35 27.86
N ALA A 85 14.53 -10.09 29.07
CA ALA A 85 14.19 -10.87 30.25
C ALA A 85 12.69 -10.87 30.58
N PHE A 86 11.95 -9.83 30.16
CA PHE A 86 10.49 -9.79 30.25
C PHE A 86 9.80 -10.80 29.32
N VAL A 87 10.30 -10.92 28.09
CA VAL A 87 9.79 -11.89 27.10
C VAL A 87 10.12 -13.31 27.56
N ASP A 88 11.35 -13.56 28.02
CA ASP A 88 11.75 -14.86 28.58
C ASP A 88 10.85 -15.34 29.73
N ALA A 89 10.45 -14.42 30.61
CA ALA A 89 9.56 -14.73 31.72
C ALA A 89 8.15 -15.17 31.25
N ILE A 90 7.66 -14.59 30.15
CA ILE A 90 6.36 -14.94 29.56
C ILE A 90 6.45 -16.26 28.79
N LEU A 91 7.55 -16.51 28.09
CA LEU A 91 7.80 -17.76 27.37
C LEU A 91 7.85 -18.96 28.31
N ALA A 92 8.46 -18.78 29.48
CA ALA A 92 8.57 -19.78 30.53
C ALA A 92 7.23 -20.12 31.21
N LEU A 93 6.16 -19.36 30.97
CA LEU A 93 4.83 -19.68 31.49
C LEU A 93 4.30 -20.96 30.83
N ALA A 94 3.63 -21.79 31.62
CA ALA A 94 2.75 -22.82 31.09
C ALA A 94 1.45 -22.17 30.57
N PRO A 95 0.82 -22.70 29.50
CA PRO A 95 -0.50 -22.25 29.07
C PRO A 95 -1.50 -22.20 30.24
N GLY A 96 -2.23 -21.10 30.36
CA GLY A 96 -3.15 -20.78 31.45
C GLY A 96 -2.51 -20.10 32.68
N SER A 97 -1.18 -19.93 32.71
CA SER A 97 -0.48 -19.23 33.79
C SER A 97 -0.29 -17.75 33.49
N SER A 98 -0.21 -16.93 34.54
CA SER A 98 -0.15 -15.46 34.43
C SER A 98 1.00 -14.84 35.24
N LEU A 99 1.51 -13.71 34.77
CA LEU A 99 2.36 -12.79 35.51
C LEU A 99 1.61 -11.48 35.72
N THR A 100 1.66 -10.93 36.93
CA THR A 100 0.90 -9.71 37.29
C THR A 100 1.78 -8.74 38.07
N THR A 101 1.79 -7.47 37.67
CA THR A 101 2.39 -6.38 38.46
C THR A 101 1.46 -5.97 39.61
N GLN A 102 2.01 -5.52 40.73
CA GLN A 102 1.31 -5.04 41.91
C GLN A 102 0.73 -3.63 41.74
N GLY A 103 0.97 -2.93 40.62
CA GLY A 103 0.51 -1.56 40.38
C GLY A 103 1.24 -0.49 41.17
N THR A 104 2.39 -0.83 41.78
CA THR A 104 3.21 0.10 42.60
C THR A 104 4.61 0.31 42.04
N GLY A 105 4.92 -0.26 40.87
CA GLY A 105 6.23 -0.13 40.22
C GLY A 105 7.41 -0.82 40.95
N THR A 106 7.17 -1.58 42.03
CA THR A 106 8.24 -2.07 42.91
C THR A 106 8.53 -3.57 42.85
N ASP A 107 7.65 -4.37 42.25
CA ASP A 107 7.83 -5.82 42.16
C ASP A 107 8.79 -6.25 41.03
N SER A 108 9.20 -7.52 41.07
CA SER A 108 10.13 -8.09 40.10
C SER A 108 9.61 -8.10 38.67
N PHE A 109 8.30 -8.15 38.44
CA PHE A 109 7.72 -8.11 37.11
C PHE A 109 7.67 -6.68 36.56
N ALA A 110 7.40 -5.68 37.42
CA ALA A 110 7.51 -4.26 37.09
C ALA A 110 8.94 -3.83 36.74
N LYS A 111 9.96 -4.44 37.37
CA LYS A 111 11.38 -4.22 37.02
C LYS A 111 11.81 -4.87 35.70
N LEU A 112 11.09 -5.87 35.21
CA LEU A 112 11.34 -6.44 33.89
C LEU A 112 10.75 -5.56 32.79
N ALA A 113 9.77 -4.72 33.13
CA ALA A 113 9.04 -3.87 32.21
C ALA A 113 9.27 -2.37 32.51
N GLU A 114 10.54 -1.98 32.64
CA GLU A 114 10.95 -0.61 32.96
C GLU A 114 10.44 0.40 31.90
N GLY A 115 9.71 1.43 32.35
CA GLY A 115 9.14 2.47 31.48
C GLY A 115 7.61 2.51 31.42
N LEU A 116 6.92 1.46 31.89
CA LEU A 116 5.45 1.39 31.89
C LEU A 116 4.76 2.27 32.94
N GLY A 117 5.43 2.62 34.04
CA GLY A 117 4.84 3.40 35.16
C GLY A 117 4.08 2.55 36.19
N ASP A 118 3.41 3.21 37.15
CA ASP A 118 2.70 2.55 38.27
C ASP A 118 1.31 2.04 37.83
N TYR A 119 1.25 0.90 37.13
CA TYR A 119 0.00 0.29 36.65
C TYR A 119 -0.06 -1.21 36.91
N LYS A 120 -1.28 -1.75 37.00
CA LYS A 120 -1.51 -3.18 37.21
C LYS A 120 -1.76 -3.88 35.87
N VAL A 121 -0.74 -4.55 35.35
CA VAL A 121 -0.78 -5.36 34.12
C VAL A 121 -0.70 -6.83 34.49
N THR A 122 -1.56 -7.65 33.89
CA THR A 122 -1.55 -9.11 33.95
C THR A 122 -1.35 -9.69 32.56
N VAL A 123 -0.31 -10.49 32.35
CA VAL A 123 -0.08 -11.22 31.10
C VAL A 123 -0.31 -12.70 31.34
N THR A 124 -1.23 -13.32 30.60
CA THR A 124 -1.58 -14.74 30.70
C THR A 124 -1.23 -15.46 29.40
N LYS A 125 -0.51 -16.57 29.47
CA LYS A 125 -0.23 -17.38 28.28
C LYS A 125 -1.45 -18.22 27.89
N ILE A 126 -1.89 -18.15 26.64
CA ILE A 126 -3.03 -18.92 26.14
C ILE A 126 -2.54 -20.19 25.43
N SER A 127 -1.53 -20.07 24.56
CA SER A 127 -1.00 -21.20 23.77
C SER A 127 0.45 -20.94 23.31
N GLY A 128 1.12 -22.00 22.86
CA GLY A 128 2.52 -22.04 22.41
C GLY A 128 3.47 -22.60 23.48
N ASP A 129 4.23 -23.63 23.17
CA ASP A 129 5.29 -24.17 24.03
C ASP A 129 6.60 -23.42 23.82
N SER A 130 7.57 -23.52 24.74
CA SER A 130 8.83 -22.74 24.67
C SER A 130 9.66 -22.95 23.39
N SER A 131 9.31 -23.94 22.55
CA SER A 131 9.92 -24.23 21.26
C SER A 131 9.12 -23.72 20.05
N ASP A 132 7.91 -23.19 20.27
CA ASP A 132 7.01 -22.79 19.19
C ASP A 132 7.37 -21.40 18.66
N GLU A 133 7.27 -21.23 17.35
CA GLU A 133 7.52 -19.95 16.67
C GLU A 133 6.44 -18.92 17.01
N LYS A 134 5.25 -19.33 17.46
CA LYS A 134 4.11 -18.45 17.74
C LYS A 134 3.54 -18.69 19.13
N HIS A 135 3.29 -17.60 19.84
CA HIS A 135 2.72 -17.61 21.18
C HIS A 135 1.52 -16.70 21.26
N THR A 136 0.42 -17.20 21.81
CA THR A 136 -0.76 -16.39 22.09
C THR A 136 -0.79 -16.02 23.57
N VAL A 137 -0.92 -14.73 23.85
CA VAL A 137 -1.05 -14.20 25.21
C VAL A 137 -2.28 -13.30 25.33
N LYS A 138 -2.86 -13.29 26.52
CA LYS A 138 -3.90 -12.37 26.95
C LYS A 138 -3.28 -11.33 27.87
N ILE A 139 -3.44 -10.05 27.56
CA ILE A 139 -2.94 -8.93 28.36
C ILE A 139 -4.13 -8.20 28.96
N GLU A 140 -4.14 -8.07 30.28
CA GLU A 140 -5.18 -7.37 31.04
C GLU A 140 -4.53 -6.21 31.79
N THR A 141 -4.89 -4.99 31.43
CA THR A 141 -4.37 -3.77 32.06
C THR A 141 -5.47 -3.11 32.86
N GLU A 142 -5.24 -2.93 34.16
CA GLU A 142 -6.12 -2.26 35.10
C GLU A 142 -5.52 -0.90 35.50
N VAL A 143 -6.28 0.17 35.26
CA VAL A 143 -5.90 1.56 35.60
C VAL A 143 -6.97 2.17 36.49
N ILE A 144 -6.54 2.88 37.54
CA ILE A 144 -7.42 3.60 38.46
C ILE A 144 -7.16 5.11 38.33
N VAL A 145 -8.19 5.88 37.98
CA VAL A 145 -8.14 7.36 37.95
C VAL A 145 -9.25 7.89 38.85
N ASP A 146 -8.91 8.75 39.81
CA ASP A 146 -9.85 9.38 40.76
C ASP A 146 -10.79 8.40 41.52
N GLY A 147 -10.36 7.15 41.69
CA GLY A 147 -11.09 6.10 42.42
C GLY A 147 -11.97 5.19 41.56
N GLU A 148 -12.09 5.45 40.25
CA GLU A 148 -12.77 4.59 39.28
C GLU A 148 -11.75 3.69 38.57
N SER A 149 -12.07 2.39 38.44
CA SER A 149 -11.19 1.41 37.79
C SER A 149 -11.71 1.02 36.40
N SER A 150 -10.80 0.99 35.42
CA SER A 150 -11.07 0.45 34.09
C SER A 150 -10.09 -0.67 33.79
N THR A 151 -10.61 -1.80 33.30
CA THR A 151 -9.81 -2.93 32.83
C THR A 151 -9.96 -3.08 31.32
N VAL A 152 -8.85 -3.08 30.62
CA VAL A 152 -8.79 -3.38 29.18
C VAL A 152 -8.14 -4.74 29.00
N THR A 153 -8.80 -5.60 28.24
CA THR A 153 -8.31 -6.93 27.87
C THR A 153 -8.00 -6.96 26.39
N SER A 154 -6.80 -7.41 26.03
CA SER A 154 -6.42 -7.76 24.67
C SER A 154 -5.94 -9.20 24.61
N VAL A 155 -6.07 -9.80 23.45
CA VAL A 155 -5.47 -11.10 23.11
C VAL A 155 -4.63 -10.88 21.88
N GLY A 156 -3.34 -11.19 21.97
CA GLY A 156 -2.36 -11.00 20.90
C GLY A 156 -1.55 -12.26 20.65
N GLU A 157 -1.16 -12.47 19.40
CA GLU A 157 -0.16 -13.47 19.01
C GLU A 157 1.16 -12.75 18.75
N PHE A 158 2.27 -13.25 19.31
CA PHE A 158 3.61 -12.77 18.99
C PHE A 158 4.48 -13.94 18.54
N THR A 159 5.45 -13.65 17.66
CA THR A 159 6.28 -14.66 17.00
C THR A 159 7.70 -14.62 17.56
N LEU A 160 8.19 -15.74 18.06
CA LEU A 160 9.55 -15.95 18.52
C LEU A 160 10.43 -16.20 17.30
N VAL A 161 11.33 -15.25 17.04
CA VAL A 161 12.18 -15.19 15.85
C VAL A 161 11.35 -14.84 14.61
N SER A 162 11.33 -13.54 14.26
CA SER A 162 11.05 -13.18 12.87
C SER A 162 12.03 -13.97 12.02
N LYS A 163 11.56 -14.90 11.18
CA LYS A 163 12.34 -15.17 9.98
C LYS A 163 12.58 -13.80 9.35
N PRO A 164 13.84 -13.44 9.06
CA PRO A 164 14.11 -12.20 8.39
C PRO A 164 13.23 -12.17 7.12
N TYR A 165 12.63 -11.02 6.92
CA TYR A 165 11.66 -10.74 5.89
C TYR A 165 12.26 -11.05 4.51
N SER A 166 11.83 -12.16 3.88
CA SER A 166 12.16 -12.46 2.49
C SER A 166 11.79 -11.25 1.65
N PHE A 167 12.80 -10.51 1.19
CA PHE A 167 12.66 -9.30 0.40
C PHE A 167 12.17 -9.71 -0.99
N ASP A 168 10.87 -9.98 -1.15
CA ASP A 168 10.23 -10.37 -2.40
C ASP A 168 9.27 -9.29 -2.93
N ARG A 169 8.98 -8.27 -2.11
CA ARG A 169 8.10 -7.14 -2.41
C ARG A 169 8.84 -5.98 -3.09
N PHE A 170 9.31 -6.21 -4.32
CA PHE A 170 10.07 -5.22 -5.10
C PHE A 170 9.23 -4.23 -5.89
N PHE A 171 7.90 -4.32 -5.84
CA PHE A 171 7.02 -3.32 -6.42
C PHE A 171 5.91 -3.01 -5.42
N THR A 172 6.24 -2.15 -4.46
CA THR A 172 5.49 -1.96 -3.22
C THR A 172 5.20 -0.48 -2.96
N SER A 173 3.92 -0.17 -2.72
CA SER A 173 3.54 1.07 -2.05
C SER A 173 3.25 0.80 -0.58
N THR A 174 3.95 1.49 0.32
CA THR A 174 3.92 1.22 1.77
C THR A 174 2.77 1.91 2.50
N GLY A 175 2.14 2.93 1.90
CA GLY A 175 1.07 3.70 2.54
C GLY A 175 1.54 4.74 3.58
N TYR A 176 2.84 5.03 3.68
CA TYR A 176 3.34 5.97 4.68
C TYR A 176 2.96 7.44 4.45
N ALA A 177 2.55 7.83 3.24
CA ALA A 177 1.91 9.10 2.96
C ALA A 177 0.44 8.84 2.58
N PRO A 178 -0.47 9.73 2.98
CA PRO A 178 -1.91 9.55 2.83
C PRO A 178 -2.41 9.84 1.40
N ASN A 179 -1.56 9.66 0.39
CA ASN A 179 -1.89 9.97 -1.00
C ASN A 179 -2.38 8.72 -1.73
N ASP A 180 -3.38 8.90 -2.61
CA ASP A 180 -3.91 7.83 -3.44
C ASP A 180 -2.85 7.36 -4.45
N VAL A 181 -2.64 6.04 -4.52
CA VAL A 181 -1.86 5.43 -5.59
C VAL A 181 -2.58 5.61 -6.91
N PHE A 182 -1.92 6.19 -7.92
CA PHE A 182 -2.40 6.26 -9.29
C PHE A 182 -1.41 5.60 -10.24
N MET A 183 -1.86 4.59 -10.99
CA MET A 183 -1.04 3.89 -11.99
C MET A 183 -1.79 3.66 -13.30
N SER A 184 -1.17 3.93 -14.44
CA SER A 184 -1.75 3.62 -15.75
C SER A 184 -0.69 3.43 -16.85
N GLY A 185 -0.87 2.48 -17.78
CA GLY A 185 -0.02 2.35 -18.98
C GLY A 185 1.25 1.48 -18.85
N MET A 186 1.27 0.46 -18.00
CA MET A 186 2.51 -0.25 -17.61
C MET A 186 2.40 -1.78 -17.77
N THR A 187 3.56 -2.48 -17.78
CA THR A 187 3.64 -3.95 -17.77
C THR A 187 4.40 -4.42 -16.52
N ILE A 188 3.73 -5.14 -15.63
CA ILE A 188 4.31 -5.56 -14.36
C ILE A 188 4.56 -7.06 -14.40
N THR A 189 5.83 -7.46 -14.34
CA THR A 189 6.29 -8.85 -14.43
C THR A 189 6.52 -9.51 -13.08
N SER A 190 6.54 -8.75 -11.99
CA SER A 190 6.62 -9.24 -10.61
C SER A 190 5.27 -9.11 -9.90
N THR A 191 5.15 -9.68 -8.71
CA THR A 191 4.02 -9.37 -7.82
C THR A 191 4.00 -7.87 -7.49
N MET A 192 2.82 -7.26 -7.58
CA MET A 192 2.55 -5.91 -7.12
C MET A 192 1.99 -5.97 -5.70
N TYR A 193 2.58 -5.22 -4.79
CA TYR A 193 2.14 -5.08 -3.40
C TYR A 193 1.64 -3.65 -3.15
N LEU A 194 0.41 -3.53 -2.66
CA LEU A 194 -0.24 -2.25 -2.37
C LEU A 194 -0.68 -2.22 -0.91
N ASP A 195 0.19 -1.74 -0.03
CA ASP A 195 -0.03 -1.74 1.41
C ASP A 195 -0.76 -0.47 1.91
N ASN A 196 -1.18 0.40 1.00
CA ASN A 196 -2.02 1.57 1.29
C ASN A 196 -3.46 1.17 1.69
N GLU A 197 -4.12 2.03 2.45
CA GLU A 197 -5.56 1.89 2.80
C GLU A 197 -6.45 1.95 1.54
N TYR A 198 -6.07 2.78 0.57
CA TYR A 198 -6.73 2.90 -0.73
C TYR A 198 -5.68 2.98 -1.85
N SER A 199 -5.90 2.22 -2.92
CA SER A 199 -5.07 2.25 -4.12
C SER A 199 -5.91 2.25 -5.38
N GLN A 200 -5.51 3.03 -6.38
CA GLN A 200 -6.20 3.11 -7.66
C GLN A 200 -5.30 2.74 -8.85
N ILE A 201 -5.80 1.81 -9.67
CA ILE A 201 -5.29 1.50 -10.99
C ILE A 201 -6.22 2.12 -12.02
N GLY A 202 -5.66 2.97 -12.89
CA GLY A 202 -6.37 3.65 -13.97
C GLY A 202 -6.86 5.06 -13.63
N GLY A 203 -7.48 5.69 -14.63
CA GLY A 203 -7.78 7.13 -14.67
C GLY A 203 -9.10 7.56 -14.05
N THR A 204 -9.14 8.79 -13.52
CA THR A 204 -10.36 9.51 -13.11
C THR A 204 -11.10 10.18 -14.28
N GLY A 205 -10.56 10.05 -15.51
CA GLY A 205 -10.98 10.80 -16.69
C GLY A 205 -12.33 10.40 -17.30
N ALA A 206 -12.92 11.37 -18.02
CA ALA A 206 -14.11 11.20 -18.84
C ALA A 206 -13.86 10.24 -20.03
N PRO A 207 -14.92 9.64 -20.62
CA PRO A 207 -14.78 8.72 -21.74
C PRO A 207 -13.97 9.33 -22.90
N GLY A 208 -12.90 8.64 -23.31
CA GLY A 208 -12.18 8.96 -24.56
C GLY A 208 -10.84 9.68 -24.42
N THR A 209 -10.41 10.09 -23.23
CA THR A 209 -9.03 10.59 -22.99
C THR A 209 -8.18 9.50 -22.35
N GLY A 210 -7.67 8.57 -23.18
CA GLY A 210 -6.58 7.65 -22.83
C GLY A 210 -6.95 6.48 -21.92
N ASN A 211 -7.49 5.41 -22.50
CA ASN A 211 -7.54 4.09 -21.87
C ASN A 211 -6.12 3.53 -21.74
N SER A 212 -5.38 3.92 -20.70
CA SER A 212 -4.03 3.44 -20.44
C SER A 212 -4.10 2.03 -19.84
N LYS A 213 -4.24 1.05 -20.74
CA LYS A 213 -4.21 -0.39 -20.45
C LYS A 213 -3.04 -0.71 -19.52
N ILE A 214 -3.25 -1.63 -18.58
CA ILE A 214 -2.18 -2.16 -17.72
C ILE A 214 -2.08 -3.66 -17.94
N ASN A 215 -0.86 -4.15 -18.03
CA ASN A 215 -0.57 -5.57 -18.18
C ASN A 215 0.08 -6.09 -16.90
N ILE A 216 -0.48 -7.15 -16.32
CA ILE A 216 0.02 -7.81 -15.11
C ILE A 216 0.34 -9.25 -15.47
N GLU A 217 1.60 -9.65 -15.31
CA GLU A 217 2.09 -10.97 -15.68
C GLU A 217 2.35 -11.89 -14.46
N ALA A 218 2.11 -11.45 -13.21
CA ALA A 218 2.39 -12.23 -12.00
C ALA A 218 1.26 -12.25 -10.94
N GLU A 219 1.10 -11.22 -10.10
CA GLU A 219 0.01 -11.15 -9.12
C GLU A 219 -0.23 -9.69 -8.67
N ILE A 220 -1.47 -9.33 -8.28
CA ILE A 220 -1.76 -8.12 -7.51
C ILE A 220 -2.17 -8.51 -6.09
N ILE A 221 -1.49 -7.95 -5.10
CA ILE A 221 -1.83 -8.06 -3.67
C ILE A 221 -2.05 -6.65 -3.13
N SER A 222 -3.25 -6.39 -2.61
CA SER A 222 -3.58 -5.11 -1.96
C SER A 222 -4.07 -5.35 -0.54
N ALA A 223 -3.42 -4.72 0.43
CA ALA A 223 -3.81 -4.81 1.84
C ALA A 223 -5.14 -4.09 2.09
N GLY A 224 -5.29 -2.87 1.55
CA GLY A 224 -6.48 -2.05 1.67
C GLY A 224 -7.49 -2.26 0.54
N THR A 225 -8.19 -1.18 0.20
CA THR A 225 -9.13 -1.12 -0.92
C THR A 225 -8.38 -0.94 -2.23
N LEU A 226 -8.70 -1.78 -3.22
CA LEU A 226 -8.17 -1.66 -4.58
C LEU A 226 -9.29 -1.21 -5.52
N ALA A 227 -9.10 -0.06 -6.18
CA ALA A 227 -9.99 0.43 -7.23
C ALA A 227 -9.34 0.30 -8.61
N ILE A 228 -9.97 -0.44 -9.51
CA ILE A 228 -9.61 -0.56 -10.92
C ILE A 228 -10.62 0.29 -11.70
N ASN A 229 -10.25 1.54 -11.98
CA ASN A 229 -11.13 2.53 -12.58
C ASN A 229 -10.62 2.90 -13.98
N ASN A 230 -11.41 2.65 -15.02
CA ASN A 230 -11.04 2.97 -16.41
C ASN A 230 -9.73 2.30 -16.89
N ALA A 231 -9.31 1.21 -16.26
CA ALA A 231 -8.11 0.45 -16.62
C ALA A 231 -8.47 -0.99 -17.00
N PRO A 232 -8.60 -1.30 -18.30
CA PRO A 232 -8.63 -2.68 -18.75
C PRO A 232 -7.31 -3.38 -18.34
N ILE A 233 -7.42 -4.58 -17.79
CA ILE A 233 -6.27 -5.39 -17.36
C ILE A 233 -6.00 -6.46 -18.42
N ASN A 234 -4.74 -6.55 -18.89
CA ASN A 234 -4.29 -7.54 -19.88
C ASN A 234 -5.08 -7.51 -21.19
N ALA A 235 -5.39 -6.31 -21.68
CA ALA A 235 -6.13 -6.13 -22.92
C ALA A 235 -5.36 -6.56 -24.19
N ASP A 236 -4.08 -6.94 -24.07
CA ASP A 236 -3.26 -7.50 -25.15
C ASP A 236 -3.33 -9.03 -25.25
N GLY A 237 -3.97 -9.70 -24.29
CA GLY A 237 -4.28 -11.11 -24.34
C GLY A 237 -4.27 -11.76 -22.96
N ASP A 238 -4.71 -13.00 -22.94
CA ASP A 238 -4.91 -13.78 -21.72
C ASP A 238 -3.62 -13.96 -20.91
N LYS A 239 -3.73 -13.81 -19.59
CA LYS A 239 -2.68 -14.14 -18.62
C LYS A 239 -3.30 -14.90 -17.45
N THR A 240 -2.56 -15.84 -16.90
CA THR A 240 -2.89 -16.52 -15.64
C THR A 240 -2.19 -15.78 -14.51
N PHE A 241 -2.97 -15.14 -13.64
CA PHE A 241 -2.48 -14.45 -12.45
C PHE A 241 -3.60 -14.32 -11.39
N ASP A 242 -3.25 -14.12 -10.12
CA ASP A 242 -4.22 -13.94 -9.04
C ASP A 242 -4.40 -12.45 -8.66
N ILE A 243 -5.57 -12.10 -8.13
CA ILE A 243 -5.81 -10.81 -7.47
C ILE A 243 -6.25 -11.11 -6.03
N THR A 244 -5.52 -10.57 -5.06
CA THR A 244 -5.83 -10.72 -3.63
C THR A 244 -5.99 -9.34 -3.00
N VAL A 245 -7.14 -9.06 -2.41
CA VAL A 245 -7.48 -7.76 -1.81
C VAL A 245 -7.96 -7.96 -0.38
N GLY A 246 -7.42 -7.23 0.59
CA GLY A 246 -7.78 -7.37 2.01
C GLY A 246 -9.08 -6.69 2.38
N ASN A 247 -9.35 -5.52 1.78
CA ASN A 247 -10.60 -4.80 1.97
C ASN A 247 -11.43 -4.86 0.68
N ASN A 248 -11.95 -3.74 0.17
CA ASN A 248 -12.87 -3.75 -0.96
C ASN A 248 -12.13 -3.82 -2.29
N LEU A 249 -12.65 -4.59 -3.25
CA LEU A 249 -12.24 -4.51 -4.64
C LEU A 249 -13.34 -3.78 -5.42
N ILE A 250 -12.97 -2.69 -6.09
CA ILE A 250 -13.89 -1.93 -6.93
C ILE A 250 -13.42 -1.95 -8.38
N MET A 251 -14.32 -2.22 -9.32
CA MET A 251 -14.00 -2.29 -10.74
C MET A 251 -15.03 -1.52 -11.56
N THR A 252 -14.58 -0.47 -12.23
CA THR A 252 -15.45 0.43 -13.01
C THR A 252 -14.82 0.81 -14.34
N PHE A 253 -15.66 1.07 -15.35
CA PHE A 253 -15.20 1.47 -16.69
C PHE A 253 -16.17 2.44 -17.36
N ASN A 254 -15.64 3.51 -17.94
CA ASN A 254 -16.37 4.63 -18.52
C ASN A 254 -15.89 4.86 -19.98
N GLY A 255 -16.10 3.89 -20.85
CA GLY A 255 -15.63 3.97 -22.25
C GLY A 255 -16.18 2.90 -23.19
N GLY A 256 -17.28 2.24 -22.82
CA GLY A 256 -17.78 1.04 -23.51
C GLY A 256 -17.59 -0.22 -22.67
N GLN A 257 -17.13 -1.32 -23.28
CA GLN A 257 -16.77 -2.57 -22.59
C GLN A 257 -15.28 -2.55 -22.22
N GLY A 258 -14.97 -2.54 -20.92
CA GLY A 258 -13.63 -2.78 -20.38
C GLY A 258 -13.53 -4.21 -19.87
N ALA A 259 -12.40 -4.89 -20.14
CA ALA A 259 -12.22 -6.28 -19.78
C ALA A 259 -11.01 -6.49 -18.86
N MET A 260 -11.15 -7.46 -17.96
CA MET A 260 -10.07 -8.11 -17.23
C MET A 260 -9.89 -9.51 -17.80
N ASN A 261 -8.74 -9.75 -18.43
CA ASN A 261 -8.43 -11.03 -19.07
C ASN A 261 -7.56 -11.90 -18.14
N LEU A 262 -8.22 -12.80 -17.42
CA LEU A 262 -7.65 -13.67 -16.38
C LEU A 262 -7.92 -15.14 -16.73
N ASN A 263 -7.00 -15.79 -17.43
CA ASN A 263 -7.19 -17.18 -17.86
C ASN A 263 -6.87 -18.17 -16.73
N GLY A 264 -7.92 -18.68 -16.08
CA GLY A 264 -7.82 -19.63 -14.96
C GLY A 264 -7.21 -19.05 -13.68
N GLY A 265 -7.16 -17.71 -13.57
CA GLY A 265 -6.73 -17.00 -12.36
C GLY A 265 -7.82 -16.95 -11.30
N ARG A 266 -7.49 -16.47 -10.09
CA ARG A 266 -8.43 -16.32 -8.97
C ARG A 266 -8.48 -14.89 -8.45
N ILE A 267 -9.68 -14.44 -8.10
CA ILE A 267 -9.91 -13.17 -7.39
C ILE A 267 -10.35 -13.49 -5.96
N ARG A 268 -9.60 -13.02 -4.96
CA ARG A 268 -9.93 -13.16 -3.53
C ARG A 268 -10.11 -11.79 -2.93
N VAL A 269 -11.29 -11.51 -2.40
CA VAL A 269 -11.66 -10.23 -1.81
C VAL A 269 -12.05 -10.44 -0.36
N GLY A 270 -11.30 -9.81 0.54
CA GLY A 270 -11.60 -9.79 1.95
C GLY A 270 -12.86 -8.96 2.20
N GLY A 271 -12.93 -7.71 1.77
CA GLY A 271 -14.14 -6.89 1.93
C GLY A 271 -15.22 -7.17 0.87
N ASN A 272 -15.80 -6.10 0.36
CA ASN A 272 -16.85 -6.14 -0.64
C ASN A 272 -16.27 -6.07 -2.05
N LEU A 273 -16.93 -6.71 -3.00
CA LEU A 273 -16.62 -6.60 -4.42
C LEU A 273 -17.70 -5.79 -5.14
N ILE A 274 -17.30 -4.64 -5.70
CA ILE A 274 -18.19 -3.72 -6.41
C ILE A 274 -17.77 -3.66 -7.87
N GLN A 275 -18.66 -4.07 -8.77
CA GLN A 275 -18.40 -4.15 -10.20
C GLN A 275 -19.47 -3.38 -10.99
N GLY A 276 -19.04 -2.37 -11.75
CA GLY A 276 -19.91 -1.58 -12.62
C GLY A 276 -20.43 -2.35 -13.85
N THR A 277 -21.43 -1.81 -14.53
CA THR A 277 -22.08 -2.45 -15.71
C THR A 277 -21.18 -2.63 -16.94
N SER A 278 -20.05 -1.92 -16.99
CA SER A 278 -19.18 -1.82 -18.15
C SER A 278 -17.86 -2.58 -18.00
N PHE A 279 -17.65 -3.28 -16.89
CA PHE A 279 -16.43 -4.02 -16.59
C PHE A 279 -16.71 -5.52 -16.57
N ASN A 280 -16.00 -6.33 -17.36
CA ASN A 280 -16.24 -7.77 -17.48
C ASN A 280 -14.99 -8.63 -17.22
N TYR A 281 -15.19 -9.85 -16.76
CA TYR A 281 -14.20 -10.93 -16.70
C TYR A 281 -14.18 -11.70 -18.03
N LYS A 282 -13.02 -12.21 -18.41
CA LYS A 282 -12.87 -13.17 -19.52
C LYS A 282 -12.02 -14.36 -19.08
N ASN A 283 -12.40 -15.55 -19.54
CA ASN A 283 -11.67 -16.83 -19.49
C ASN A 283 -11.61 -17.57 -18.13
N ASP A 284 -12.78 -17.99 -17.63
CA ASP A 284 -12.92 -18.95 -16.52
C ASP A 284 -12.13 -18.57 -15.25
N THR A 285 -12.39 -17.36 -14.73
CA THR A 285 -11.84 -16.82 -13.48
C THR A 285 -12.76 -17.13 -12.30
N ASP A 286 -12.25 -17.76 -11.25
CA ASP A 286 -13.03 -17.92 -10.01
C ASP A 286 -12.97 -16.66 -9.14
N VAL A 287 -14.11 -16.28 -8.57
CA VAL A 287 -14.25 -15.07 -7.75
C VAL A 287 -14.73 -15.45 -6.35
N TYR A 288 -13.95 -15.10 -5.34
CA TYR A 288 -14.19 -15.40 -3.93
C TYR A 288 -14.31 -14.09 -3.14
N VAL A 289 -15.47 -13.85 -2.51
CA VAL A 289 -15.80 -12.61 -1.81
C VAL A 289 -16.24 -12.93 -0.38
N VAL A 290 -15.48 -12.46 0.61
CA VAL A 290 -15.78 -12.69 2.04
C VAL A 290 -16.83 -11.70 2.56
N GLY A 291 -16.93 -10.50 1.98
CA GLY A 291 -18.02 -9.54 2.19
C GLY A 291 -19.15 -9.66 1.17
N ASP A 292 -19.76 -8.53 0.81
CA ASP A 292 -20.85 -8.45 -0.15
C ASP A 292 -20.37 -8.38 -1.61
N PHE A 293 -21.17 -8.91 -2.53
CA PHE A 293 -20.91 -8.85 -3.96
C PHE A 293 -21.96 -8.03 -4.71
N ILE A 294 -21.52 -7.05 -5.49
CA ILE A 294 -22.39 -6.13 -6.19
C ILE A 294 -21.91 -6.07 -7.62
N SER A 295 -22.73 -6.55 -8.56
CA SER A 295 -22.28 -6.62 -9.94
C SER A 295 -23.40 -6.42 -10.95
N GLY A 296 -23.07 -5.63 -11.96
CA GLY A 296 -23.91 -5.40 -13.13
C GLY A 296 -23.68 -6.41 -14.25
N ARG A 297 -22.49 -7.04 -14.28
CA ARG A 297 -22.00 -7.76 -15.48
C ARG A 297 -20.72 -8.57 -15.19
N PRO A 298 -20.78 -9.88 -14.95
CA PRO A 298 -19.59 -10.68 -14.71
C PRO A 298 -18.87 -11.01 -16.02
N SER A 299 -19.58 -11.43 -17.09
CA SER A 299 -19.01 -11.79 -18.39
C SER A 299 -20.10 -12.19 -19.40
N ASP A 300 -19.82 -12.01 -20.68
CA ASP A 300 -20.69 -12.43 -21.79
C ASP A 300 -20.31 -13.85 -22.29
N ASP A 301 -19.16 -14.41 -21.89
CA ASP A 301 -18.55 -15.62 -22.47
C ASP A 301 -17.90 -16.61 -21.49
N SER A 302 -17.58 -16.24 -20.25
CA SER A 302 -16.82 -17.09 -19.31
C SER A 302 -17.69 -17.93 -18.37
N ASN A 303 -17.23 -19.13 -17.99
CA ASN A 303 -17.83 -19.97 -16.96
C ASN A 303 -17.37 -19.62 -15.53
N CYS A 304 -16.96 -18.37 -15.29
CA CYS A 304 -16.52 -17.89 -13.98
C CYS A 304 -17.48 -18.28 -12.86
N GLU A 305 -17.01 -19.04 -11.87
CA GLU A 305 -17.78 -19.35 -10.67
C GLU A 305 -17.58 -18.25 -9.62
N ILE A 306 -18.67 -17.86 -8.95
CA ILE A 306 -18.68 -16.77 -7.98
C ILE A 306 -19.15 -17.28 -6.63
N TYR A 307 -18.36 -16.98 -5.60
CA TYR A 307 -18.54 -17.42 -4.23
C TYR A 307 -18.63 -16.19 -3.32
N VAL A 308 -19.76 -16.00 -2.67
CA VAL A 308 -20.06 -14.83 -1.85
C VAL A 308 -20.48 -15.27 -0.47
N ASN A 309 -19.75 -14.79 0.54
CA ASN A 309 -20.07 -15.05 1.92
C ASN A 309 -21.09 -14.04 2.46
N GLY A 310 -21.06 -12.78 2.04
CA GLY A 310 -22.07 -11.77 2.42
C GLY A 310 -23.35 -11.81 1.59
N ASP A 311 -23.97 -10.65 1.44
CA ASP A 311 -25.14 -10.43 0.59
C ASP A 311 -24.70 -10.17 -0.87
N ALA A 312 -25.58 -10.42 -1.84
CA ALA A 312 -25.30 -10.14 -3.24
C ALA A 312 -26.37 -9.27 -3.93
N ALA A 313 -25.95 -8.29 -4.72
CA ALA A 313 -26.84 -7.43 -5.50
C ALA A 313 -26.52 -7.52 -7.00
N PHE A 314 -27.55 -7.83 -7.79
CA PHE A 314 -27.43 -8.07 -9.22
C PHE A 314 -28.24 -7.03 -10.01
N PHE A 315 -27.57 -6.27 -10.86
CA PHE A 315 -28.15 -5.29 -11.78
C PHE A 315 -27.62 -5.52 -13.19
N GLY A 316 -28.03 -4.73 -14.18
CA GLY A 316 -27.67 -4.99 -15.59
C GLY A 316 -28.35 -6.23 -16.16
N ASN A 317 -28.17 -6.43 -17.46
CA ASN A 317 -28.94 -7.40 -18.27
C ASN A 317 -28.07 -8.57 -18.76
N GLU A 318 -26.85 -8.69 -18.26
CA GLU A 318 -25.92 -9.73 -18.64
C GLU A 318 -26.08 -10.98 -17.75
N THR A 319 -25.85 -12.15 -18.36
CA THR A 319 -26.03 -13.46 -17.72
C THR A 319 -24.78 -13.92 -16.98
N TYR A 320 -24.97 -14.61 -15.86
CA TYR A 320 -23.95 -15.31 -15.09
C TYR A 320 -23.88 -16.76 -15.59
N LYS A 321 -22.95 -17.03 -16.52
CA LYS A 321 -22.82 -18.35 -17.15
C LYS A 321 -22.24 -19.43 -16.23
N GLY A 322 -21.32 -19.06 -15.34
CA GLY A 322 -20.85 -19.96 -14.28
C GLY A 322 -21.82 -20.01 -13.09
N LYS A 323 -21.50 -20.87 -12.11
CA LYS A 323 -22.30 -21.03 -10.90
C LYS A 323 -22.11 -19.85 -9.94
N VAL A 324 -23.16 -19.51 -9.23
CA VAL A 324 -23.13 -18.47 -8.20
C VAL A 324 -23.58 -19.04 -6.86
N TYR A 325 -22.78 -18.86 -5.82
CA TYR A 325 -23.07 -19.27 -4.44
C TYR A 325 -23.08 -18.04 -3.55
N VAL A 326 -24.18 -17.79 -2.85
CA VAL A 326 -24.35 -16.66 -1.92
C VAL A 326 -24.86 -17.13 -0.57
N ASN A 327 -24.05 -17.07 0.49
CA ASN A 327 -24.47 -17.47 1.83
C ASN A 327 -25.56 -16.53 2.41
N GLY A 328 -25.48 -15.23 2.11
CA GLY A 328 -26.43 -14.21 2.57
C GLY A 328 -27.65 -14.01 1.66
N ASP A 329 -28.23 -12.82 1.76
CA ASP A 329 -29.41 -12.39 1.01
C ASP A 329 -29.05 -11.95 -0.42
N VAL A 330 -29.97 -12.14 -1.37
CA VAL A 330 -29.81 -11.75 -2.77
C VAL A 330 -30.81 -10.66 -3.17
N TYR A 331 -30.34 -9.61 -3.84
CA TYR A 331 -31.12 -8.47 -4.30
C TYR A 331 -31.04 -8.40 -5.83
N ILE A 332 -32.19 -8.30 -6.49
CA ILE A 332 -32.25 -8.22 -7.95
C ILE A 332 -32.85 -6.87 -8.33
N ASP A 333 -32.12 -6.10 -9.14
CA ASP A 333 -32.57 -4.78 -9.56
C ASP A 333 -33.85 -4.88 -10.41
N ARG A 334 -34.70 -3.86 -10.26
CA ARG A 334 -36.01 -3.81 -10.90
C ARG A 334 -35.93 -3.82 -12.43
N GLU A 335 -34.83 -3.37 -13.03
CA GLU A 335 -34.67 -3.24 -14.49
C GLU A 335 -34.05 -4.46 -15.17
N VAL A 336 -33.67 -5.49 -14.41
CA VAL A 336 -33.10 -6.73 -14.93
C VAL A 336 -34.18 -7.53 -15.68
N ASN A 337 -34.06 -7.65 -17.01
CA ASN A 337 -35.16 -8.09 -17.89
C ASN A 337 -34.84 -9.18 -18.93
N THR A 338 -33.61 -9.67 -18.99
CA THR A 338 -33.11 -10.56 -20.04
C THR A 338 -33.10 -12.02 -19.62
N GLY A 339 -34.20 -12.74 -19.87
CA GLY A 339 -34.23 -14.21 -19.73
C GLY A 339 -33.76 -14.70 -18.36
N ASP A 340 -33.18 -15.90 -18.31
CA ASP A 340 -32.53 -16.42 -17.11
C ASP A 340 -31.16 -15.76 -16.89
N LYS A 341 -30.96 -15.04 -15.77
CA LYS A 341 -29.67 -14.41 -15.43
C LYS A 341 -28.67 -15.38 -14.87
N PHE A 342 -29.07 -16.57 -14.42
CA PHE A 342 -28.18 -17.54 -13.80
C PHE A 342 -28.21 -18.89 -14.54
N PRO A 343 -27.99 -18.96 -15.87
CA PRO A 343 -28.09 -20.21 -16.62
C PRO A 343 -27.10 -21.30 -16.14
N GLY A 344 -26.00 -20.92 -15.48
CA GLY A 344 -25.08 -21.87 -14.83
C GLY A 344 -25.58 -22.41 -13.49
N GLY A 345 -26.58 -21.76 -12.88
CA GLY A 345 -27.16 -22.07 -11.60
C GLY A 345 -26.80 -21.06 -10.51
N ILE A 346 -27.77 -20.73 -9.65
CA ILE A 346 -27.57 -19.95 -8.43
C ILE A 346 -28.00 -20.76 -7.20
N THR A 347 -27.15 -20.81 -6.19
CA THR A 347 -27.45 -21.36 -4.86
C THR A 347 -27.44 -20.21 -3.86
N ILE A 348 -28.47 -20.13 -3.01
CA ILE A 348 -28.65 -19.02 -2.07
C ILE A 348 -28.85 -19.60 -0.67
N GLY A 349 -28.23 -19.01 0.34
CA GLY A 349 -28.40 -19.31 1.76
C GLY A 349 -29.45 -18.43 2.44
N GLY A 350 -29.59 -17.17 2.01
CA GLY A 350 -30.53 -16.17 2.54
C GLY A 350 -31.85 -15.99 1.79
N ASN A 351 -32.46 -14.81 1.89
CA ASN A 351 -33.69 -14.45 1.18
C ASN A 351 -33.40 -13.81 -0.18
N VAL A 352 -34.38 -13.82 -1.09
CA VAL A 352 -34.30 -13.12 -2.38
C VAL A 352 -35.26 -11.93 -2.38
N TYR A 353 -34.78 -10.72 -2.65
CA TYR A 353 -35.59 -9.50 -2.65
C TYR A 353 -35.88 -9.02 -4.08
N LEU A 354 -37.16 -8.95 -4.42
CA LEU A 354 -37.67 -8.53 -5.73
C LEU A 354 -38.61 -7.33 -5.62
N CYS A 355 -38.51 -6.39 -6.56
CA CYS A 355 -39.39 -5.23 -6.62
C CYS A 355 -40.73 -5.60 -7.28
N SER A 356 -41.82 -5.66 -6.51
CA SER A 356 -43.16 -5.95 -7.04
C SER A 356 -43.71 -4.86 -7.96
N GLY A 357 -43.11 -3.66 -7.93
CA GLY A 357 -43.41 -2.56 -8.85
C GLY A 357 -42.71 -2.66 -10.21
N SER A 358 -41.86 -3.67 -10.42
CA SER A 358 -41.17 -3.88 -11.70
C SER A 358 -42.10 -4.49 -12.76
N SER A 359 -41.97 -4.04 -14.01
CA SER A 359 -42.59 -4.69 -15.18
C SER A 359 -42.06 -6.11 -15.43
N TYR A 360 -40.93 -6.48 -14.83
CA TYR A 360 -40.26 -7.77 -15.00
C TYR A 360 -40.42 -8.70 -13.80
N PHE A 361 -41.14 -8.28 -12.76
CA PHE A 361 -41.31 -9.04 -11.52
C PHE A 361 -41.76 -10.49 -11.74
N GLY A 362 -42.71 -10.74 -12.64
CA GLY A 362 -43.19 -12.09 -12.95
C GLY A 362 -42.11 -12.98 -13.58
N ALA A 363 -41.31 -12.44 -14.51
CA ALA A 363 -40.18 -13.14 -15.10
C ALA A 363 -39.09 -13.40 -14.03
N GLN A 364 -38.78 -12.39 -13.23
CA GLN A 364 -37.84 -12.45 -12.10
C GLN A 364 -38.31 -13.35 -10.95
N THR A 365 -39.59 -13.70 -10.90
CA THR A 365 -40.08 -14.68 -9.92
C THR A 365 -39.91 -16.09 -10.49
N THR A 366 -40.27 -16.26 -11.76
CA THR A 366 -40.23 -17.56 -12.45
C THR A 366 -38.83 -18.14 -12.50
N TRP A 367 -37.83 -17.34 -12.87
CA TRP A 367 -36.44 -17.79 -12.98
C TRP A 367 -35.77 -18.21 -11.66
N ILE A 368 -36.15 -17.63 -10.52
CA ILE A 368 -35.52 -17.88 -9.21
C ILE A 368 -36.09 -19.19 -8.66
N LYS A 369 -37.39 -19.41 -8.89
CA LYS A 369 -38.04 -20.69 -8.61
C LYS A 369 -37.47 -21.82 -9.45
N SER A 370 -37.10 -21.60 -10.71
CA SER A 370 -36.47 -22.64 -11.54
C SER A 370 -35.10 -23.10 -11.02
N HIS A 371 -34.47 -22.31 -10.14
CA HIS A 371 -33.24 -22.67 -9.43
C HIS A 371 -33.48 -23.33 -8.07
N GLY A 372 -34.71 -23.76 -7.78
CA GLY A 372 -35.03 -24.48 -6.54
C GLY A 372 -35.21 -23.58 -5.31
N ILE A 373 -35.37 -22.27 -5.49
CA ILE A 373 -35.68 -21.34 -4.39
C ILE A 373 -37.19 -21.35 -4.11
N ASP A 374 -37.55 -21.65 -2.86
CA ASP A 374 -38.95 -21.69 -2.40
C ASP A 374 -39.57 -20.29 -2.28
N ASP A 375 -40.89 -20.21 -2.51
CA ASP A 375 -41.72 -19.01 -2.42
C ASP A 375 -41.57 -18.30 -1.09
N SER A 376 -41.40 -19.06 0.00
CA SER A 376 -41.24 -18.50 1.35
C SER A 376 -39.99 -17.62 1.51
N ARG A 377 -38.96 -17.84 0.69
CA ARG A 377 -37.69 -17.12 0.68
C ARG A 377 -37.68 -15.93 -0.28
N ILE A 378 -38.68 -15.82 -1.15
CA ILE A 378 -38.85 -14.68 -2.06
C ILE A 378 -39.62 -13.58 -1.33
N LYS A 379 -38.97 -12.44 -1.12
CA LYS A 379 -39.47 -11.27 -0.40
C LYS A 379 -39.72 -10.13 -1.37
N ASN A 380 -40.91 -9.54 -1.29
CA ASN A 380 -41.34 -8.52 -2.25
C ASN A 380 -41.39 -7.15 -1.57
N TYR A 381 -40.83 -6.13 -2.22
CA TYR A 381 -40.97 -4.73 -1.82
C TYR A 381 -41.58 -3.90 -2.94
N SER A 382 -42.31 -2.84 -2.61
CA SER A 382 -43.10 -2.06 -3.58
C SER A 382 -42.47 -0.73 -4.02
N ASP A 383 -41.42 -0.27 -3.34
CA ASP A 383 -40.76 1.00 -3.66
C ASP A 383 -39.94 0.87 -4.94
N ALA A 384 -40.57 1.24 -6.06
CA ALA A 384 -39.94 1.24 -7.36
C ALA A 384 -38.78 2.21 -7.46
N SER A 385 -38.55 3.16 -6.55
CA SER A 385 -37.41 4.11 -6.61
C SER A 385 -36.07 3.50 -6.24
N ILE A 386 -36.06 2.37 -5.50
CA ILE A 386 -34.85 1.68 -5.08
C ILE A 386 -34.08 1.15 -6.31
N ARG A 387 -32.75 1.31 -6.26
CA ARG A 387 -31.82 0.87 -7.31
C ARG A 387 -30.60 0.21 -6.69
N PHE A 388 -30.16 -0.88 -7.30
CA PHE A 388 -28.98 -1.61 -6.86
C PHE A 388 -27.79 -1.42 -7.82
N GLU A 389 -27.57 -0.22 -8.34
CA GLU A 389 -26.56 0.06 -9.37
C GLU A 389 -25.29 0.69 -8.79
N ALA A 390 -24.12 0.17 -9.18
CA ALA A 390 -22.84 0.81 -8.91
C ALA A 390 -22.57 1.92 -9.94
N LYS A 391 -22.24 3.13 -9.47
CA LYS A 391 -21.86 4.26 -10.34
C LYS A 391 -20.34 4.33 -10.49
N ASN A 392 -19.87 4.79 -11.65
CA ASN A 392 -18.46 5.14 -11.86
C ASN A 392 -18.11 6.39 -11.00
N GLY A 393 -17.01 6.36 -10.23
CA GLY A 393 -16.54 7.48 -9.36
C GLY A 393 -16.56 7.14 -7.86
N GLU A 394 -16.20 8.09 -6.97
CA GLU A 394 -15.97 7.92 -5.51
C GLU A 394 -16.76 6.76 -4.84
N ASN A 395 -16.08 5.63 -4.74
CA ASN A 395 -16.72 4.31 -4.64
C ASN A 395 -17.28 4.00 -3.24
N ASP A 396 -16.72 4.55 -2.17
CA ASP A 396 -17.20 4.30 -0.80
C ASP A 396 -18.57 4.93 -0.55
N SER A 397 -18.80 6.15 -1.06
CA SER A 397 -20.10 6.81 -1.02
C SER A 397 -21.15 6.06 -1.85
N ALA A 398 -20.72 5.47 -2.98
CA ALA A 398 -21.60 4.67 -3.84
C ALA A 398 -22.01 3.34 -3.18
N TYR A 399 -21.08 2.63 -2.54
CA TYR A 399 -21.39 1.42 -1.78
C TYR A 399 -22.31 1.70 -0.60
N ASN A 400 -22.05 2.75 0.18
CA ASN A 400 -22.89 3.11 1.32
C ASN A 400 -24.33 3.42 0.89
N ALA A 401 -24.51 4.13 -0.23
CA ALA A 401 -25.83 4.39 -0.80
C ALA A 401 -26.53 3.10 -1.27
N LEU A 402 -25.77 2.18 -1.86
CA LEU A 402 -26.28 0.88 -2.29
C LEU A 402 -26.71 0.01 -1.11
N ARG A 403 -25.86 -0.10 -0.09
CA ARG A 403 -26.15 -0.86 1.14
C ARG A 403 -27.40 -0.32 1.82
N ALA A 404 -27.54 1.01 1.90
CA ALA A 404 -28.76 1.65 2.41
C ALA A 404 -30.01 1.27 1.60
N ASN A 405 -29.89 1.14 0.28
CA ASN A 405 -30.98 0.68 -0.58
C ASN A 405 -31.33 -0.80 -0.34
N MET A 406 -30.34 -1.68 -0.15
CA MET A 406 -30.55 -3.09 0.21
C MET A 406 -31.26 -3.21 1.56
N ASP A 407 -30.78 -2.50 2.57
CA ASP A 407 -31.38 -2.48 3.91
C ASP A 407 -32.81 -1.92 3.88
N LYS A 408 -33.06 -0.88 3.07
CA LYS A 408 -34.40 -0.34 2.87
C LYS A 408 -35.33 -1.34 2.19
N ALA A 409 -34.87 -2.02 1.13
CA ALA A 409 -35.64 -3.05 0.44
C ALA A 409 -36.01 -4.20 1.39
N ARG A 410 -35.04 -4.65 2.20
CA ARG A 410 -35.23 -5.66 3.24
C ARG A 410 -36.29 -5.25 4.25
N SER A 411 -36.17 -4.04 4.79
CA SER A 411 -37.11 -3.47 5.75
C SER A 411 -38.53 -3.37 5.18
N LEU A 412 -38.68 -2.87 3.95
CA LEU A 412 -39.99 -2.74 3.29
C LEU A 412 -40.65 -4.08 3.01
N ALA A 413 -39.86 -5.12 2.73
CA ALA A 413 -40.38 -6.46 2.52
C ALA A 413 -40.71 -7.19 3.85
N GLY A 414 -40.44 -6.57 5.01
CA GLY A 414 -40.57 -7.21 6.32
C GLY A 414 -39.63 -8.41 6.48
N GLY A 415 -38.56 -8.47 5.68
CA GLY A 415 -37.58 -9.54 5.72
C GLY A 415 -36.59 -9.35 6.87
N THR A 416 -36.20 -10.45 7.49
CA THR A 416 -35.00 -10.50 8.33
C THR A 416 -33.83 -10.99 7.49
N ALA A 417 -32.61 -10.56 7.84
CA ALA A 417 -31.41 -11.15 7.23
C ALA A 417 -31.46 -12.67 7.42
N ALA A 418 -31.23 -13.41 6.34
CA ALA A 418 -31.12 -14.86 6.39
C ALA A 418 -29.73 -15.25 5.91
N TYR A 419 -29.16 -16.25 6.58
CA TYR A 419 -27.82 -16.69 6.30
C TYR A 419 -27.75 -18.19 6.52
N ASN A 420 -27.37 -18.92 5.49
CA ASN A 420 -27.03 -20.34 5.59
C ASN A 420 -25.77 -20.61 4.79
N TYR A 421 -24.86 -21.35 5.38
CA TYR A 421 -23.63 -21.71 4.69
C TYR A 421 -23.91 -22.70 3.57
N ILE A 422 -23.69 -22.26 2.33
CA ILE A 422 -23.90 -23.02 1.09
C ILE A 422 -22.66 -23.01 0.19
N TRP A 423 -21.62 -22.28 0.59
CA TRP A 423 -20.33 -22.28 -0.08
C TRP A 423 -19.74 -23.70 -0.05
N PRO A 424 -19.40 -24.28 -1.21
CA PRO A 424 -18.95 -25.67 -1.28
C PRO A 424 -17.63 -25.91 -0.53
N SER A 425 -17.52 -27.05 0.15
CA SER A 425 -16.31 -27.45 0.87
C SER A 425 -15.17 -27.80 -0.09
N ASP A 426 -13.91 -27.65 0.38
CA ASP A 426 -12.68 -27.93 -0.36
C ASP A 426 -12.79 -29.18 -1.24
N SER A 427 -12.77 -28.95 -2.55
CA SER A 427 -12.50 -29.95 -3.55
C SER A 427 -11.23 -29.52 -4.29
N LEU A 428 -10.63 -30.39 -5.10
CA LEU A 428 -9.51 -30.01 -5.98
C LEU A 428 -9.86 -28.88 -6.97
N ILE A 429 -11.12 -28.43 -7.03
CA ILE A 429 -11.69 -27.50 -8.01
C ILE A 429 -12.02 -26.12 -7.40
N CYS A 430 -12.40 -26.01 -6.11
CA CYS A 430 -12.81 -24.74 -5.48
C CYS A 430 -12.23 -24.54 -4.07
N GLU A 431 -11.94 -23.30 -3.69
CA GLU A 431 -11.41 -22.96 -2.35
C GLU A 431 -12.52 -22.81 -1.30
N SER A 432 -12.34 -23.38 -0.11
CA SER A 432 -13.21 -23.10 1.04
C SER A 432 -13.05 -21.67 1.55
N LEU A 433 -14.07 -21.15 2.23
CA LEU A 433 -14.04 -19.82 2.83
C LEU A 433 -12.85 -19.64 3.79
N GLN A 434 -12.52 -20.67 4.57
CA GLN A 434 -11.38 -20.62 5.50
C GLN A 434 -10.06 -20.52 4.73
N ASN A 435 -9.87 -21.34 3.69
CA ASN A 435 -8.68 -21.27 2.84
C ASN A 435 -8.56 -19.91 2.15
N VAL A 436 -9.67 -19.30 1.71
CA VAL A 436 -9.66 -17.95 1.14
C VAL A 436 -9.19 -16.92 2.17
N LYS A 437 -9.73 -16.94 3.40
CA LYS A 437 -9.31 -16.05 4.48
C LYS A 437 -7.85 -16.24 4.85
N ASP A 438 -7.41 -17.49 5.00
CA ASP A 438 -6.03 -17.83 5.34
C ASP A 438 -5.08 -17.37 4.23
N LYS A 439 -5.46 -17.54 2.96
CA LYS A 439 -4.66 -17.08 1.82
C LYS A 439 -4.57 -15.56 1.73
N ILE A 440 -5.66 -14.85 2.01
CA ILE A 440 -5.66 -13.39 2.11
C ILE A 440 -4.70 -12.94 3.22
N ASN A 441 -4.80 -13.53 4.41
CA ASN A 441 -3.94 -13.21 5.55
C ASN A 441 -2.46 -13.54 5.27
N GLU A 442 -2.18 -14.69 4.66
CA GLU A 442 -0.84 -15.13 4.23
C GLU A 442 -0.21 -14.11 3.27
N LYS A 443 -0.95 -13.67 2.25
CA LYS A 443 -0.44 -12.81 1.19
C LYS A 443 -0.28 -11.35 1.62
N ILE A 444 -1.23 -10.82 2.41
CA ILE A 444 -1.18 -9.43 2.86
C ILE A 444 -0.11 -9.27 3.95
N GLY A 445 -0.15 -10.12 4.98
CA GLY A 445 0.80 -10.08 6.10
C GLY A 445 0.96 -8.69 6.74
N ASN A 446 1.99 -8.55 7.59
CA ASN A 446 2.47 -7.25 8.06
C ASN A 446 3.87 -7.04 7.47
N PRO A 447 4.04 -6.30 6.37
CA PRO A 447 5.37 -6.05 5.84
C PRO A 447 6.19 -5.24 6.84
N GLU A 448 7.36 -5.76 7.19
CA GLU A 448 8.37 -5.03 7.94
C GLU A 448 9.35 -4.40 6.95
N TYR A 449 9.46 -3.08 6.95
CA TYR A 449 10.46 -2.39 6.15
C TYR A 449 11.64 -2.03 7.04
N SER A 450 12.86 -2.36 6.63
CA SER A 450 14.06 -2.14 7.46
C SER A 450 14.71 -0.79 7.21
N ASN A 451 15.31 -0.19 8.24
CA ASN A 451 16.06 1.06 8.06
C ASN A 451 17.42 0.82 7.38
N TRP A 452 17.64 1.38 6.18
CA TRP A 452 18.94 1.37 5.47
C TRP A 452 19.85 2.56 5.87
N ASN A 453 19.78 3.04 7.13
CA ASN A 453 20.49 4.28 7.51
C ASN A 453 21.99 4.08 7.70
N MET A 454 22.73 4.38 6.65
CA MET A 454 24.19 4.31 6.63
C MET A 454 24.88 5.68 6.76
N THR A 455 24.17 6.77 7.04
CA THR A 455 24.76 8.12 7.01
C THR A 455 26.00 8.25 7.92
N LYS A 456 26.02 7.54 9.06
CA LYS A 456 27.17 7.48 9.97
C LYS A 456 28.44 6.86 9.38
N LYS A 457 28.33 6.09 8.30
CA LYS A 457 29.50 5.56 7.57
C LYS A 457 30.18 6.61 6.70
N PHE A 458 29.46 7.67 6.36
CA PHE A 458 29.91 8.74 5.48
C PHE A 458 30.17 10.05 6.21
N ILE A 459 29.54 10.25 7.36
CA ILE A 459 29.59 11.50 8.12
C ILE A 459 30.02 11.18 9.55
N ASN A 460 31.09 11.84 10.00
CA ASN A 460 31.58 11.80 11.36
C ASN A 460 30.63 12.57 12.30
N ASP A 461 30.75 12.37 13.62
CA ASP A 461 29.92 13.07 14.61
C ASP A 461 30.06 14.61 14.58
N ASP A 462 31.14 15.13 14.00
CA ASP A 462 31.39 16.56 13.80
C ASP A 462 30.80 17.14 12.50
N GLY A 463 30.12 16.30 11.70
CA GLY A 463 29.53 16.67 10.42
C GLY A 463 30.47 16.65 9.22
N THR A 464 31.75 16.30 9.40
CA THR A 464 32.71 16.13 8.30
C THR A 464 32.54 14.79 7.60
N TYR A 465 32.93 14.69 6.33
CA TYR A 465 32.90 13.43 5.61
C TYR A 465 34.04 12.50 6.04
N THR A 466 33.76 11.20 6.09
CA THR A 466 34.74 10.16 6.40
C THR A 466 35.75 9.95 5.27
N VAL A 467 35.39 10.35 4.04
CA VAL A 467 36.24 10.37 2.86
C VAL A 467 36.05 11.68 2.08
N ASP A 468 37.12 12.15 1.43
CA ASP A 468 37.07 13.40 0.67
C ASP A 468 36.09 13.31 -0.51
N PRO A 469 35.14 14.26 -0.63
CA PRO A 469 34.20 14.29 -1.75
C PRO A 469 34.89 14.34 -3.11
N ILE A 470 34.29 13.67 -4.09
CA ILE A 470 34.70 13.75 -5.49
C ILE A 470 34.00 14.95 -6.11
N ASN A 471 34.75 16.02 -6.39
CA ASN A 471 34.28 17.15 -7.19
C ASN A 471 34.91 17.03 -8.57
N TYR A 472 34.12 17.12 -9.64
CA TYR A 472 34.63 16.92 -10.99
C TYR A 472 33.97 17.83 -12.02
N ASN A 473 34.79 18.35 -12.95
CA ASN A 473 34.35 19.23 -14.02
C ASN A 473 34.62 18.59 -15.39
N PHE A 474 33.56 18.22 -16.11
CA PHE A 474 33.65 17.81 -17.51
C PHE A 474 33.89 19.05 -18.40
N ASP A 475 35.12 19.19 -18.91
CA ASP A 475 35.54 20.38 -19.67
C ASP A 475 36.20 20.05 -21.03
N ASN A 476 36.30 18.76 -21.41
CA ASN A 476 37.01 18.25 -22.60
C ASN A 476 38.48 18.70 -22.76
N ALA A 477 39.01 19.50 -21.84
CA ALA A 477 40.29 20.16 -21.94
C ALA A 477 41.31 19.47 -21.03
N THR A 478 40.87 19.00 -19.87
CA THR A 478 41.73 18.50 -18.80
C THR A 478 41.46 17.02 -18.57
N ASP A 479 42.52 16.20 -18.60
CA ASP A 479 42.39 14.77 -18.30
C ASP A 479 42.03 14.57 -16.81
N PRO A 480 41.21 13.56 -16.47
CA PRO A 480 40.69 13.39 -15.11
C PRO A 480 41.77 13.31 -14.02
N GLU A 481 42.89 12.66 -14.33
CA GLU A 481 44.03 12.53 -13.40
C GLU A 481 44.72 13.86 -13.07
N LEU A 482 44.59 14.87 -13.93
CA LEU A 482 45.12 16.21 -13.70
C LEU A 482 44.18 17.05 -12.82
N GLN A 483 42.89 16.74 -12.83
CA GLN A 483 41.92 17.37 -11.92
C GLN A 483 41.98 16.76 -10.52
N ASP A 484 42.11 15.43 -10.45
CA ASP A 484 42.23 14.69 -9.20
C ASP A 484 43.07 13.42 -9.41
N ALA A 485 44.22 13.36 -8.74
CA ALA A 485 45.20 12.29 -8.86
C ALA A 485 44.65 10.91 -8.47
N ARG A 486 43.51 10.84 -7.74
CA ARG A 486 42.82 9.57 -7.43
C ARG A 486 42.35 8.85 -8.69
N PHE A 487 42.13 9.57 -9.80
CA PHE A 487 41.75 8.98 -11.09
C PHE A 487 42.92 8.44 -11.90
N ALA A 488 44.17 8.66 -11.49
CA ALA A 488 45.33 8.17 -12.22
C ALA A 488 45.30 6.63 -12.37
N GLY A 489 45.39 6.16 -13.62
CA GLY A 489 45.37 4.74 -13.95
C GLY A 489 44.00 4.04 -13.82
N THR A 490 42.91 4.78 -13.59
CA THR A 490 41.54 4.19 -13.56
C THR A 490 41.00 3.86 -14.96
N GLY A 491 41.59 4.43 -16.01
CA GLY A 491 41.03 4.42 -17.36
C GLY A 491 40.03 5.55 -17.64
N SER A 492 39.84 6.46 -16.66
CA SER A 492 39.06 7.67 -16.86
C SER A 492 39.60 8.51 -18.02
N ASN A 493 38.70 9.16 -18.76
CA ASN A 493 39.03 10.06 -19.85
C ASN A 493 38.05 11.26 -19.85
N LYS A 494 38.22 12.14 -20.84
CA LYS A 494 37.45 13.40 -20.96
C LYS A 494 35.92 13.23 -20.96
N ASN A 495 35.43 12.08 -21.43
CA ASN A 495 33.99 11.78 -21.49
C ASN A 495 33.51 10.83 -20.38
N GLN A 496 34.44 10.17 -19.67
CA GLN A 496 34.12 9.09 -18.75
C GLN A 496 34.94 9.20 -17.46
N LEU A 497 34.25 9.32 -16.34
CA LEU A 497 34.85 9.28 -15.01
C LEU A 497 34.68 7.86 -14.43
N ILE A 498 35.78 7.15 -14.18
CA ILE A 498 35.75 5.81 -13.59
C ILE A 498 36.09 5.91 -12.10
N VAL A 499 35.10 5.67 -11.26
CA VAL A 499 35.23 5.53 -9.80
C VAL A 499 35.39 4.04 -9.50
N SER A 500 36.63 3.55 -9.46
CA SER A 500 36.90 2.13 -9.23
C SER A 500 37.02 1.78 -7.75
N ALA A 501 36.45 0.64 -7.36
CA ALA A 501 36.62 0.04 -6.05
C ALA A 501 38.10 -0.12 -5.66
N GLU A 502 38.98 -0.42 -6.63
CA GLU A 502 40.42 -0.50 -6.43
C GLU A 502 41.01 0.81 -5.87
N LYS A 503 40.59 1.97 -6.39
CA LYS A 503 41.18 3.27 -6.04
C LYS A 503 40.43 3.98 -4.92
N PHE A 504 39.11 3.86 -4.91
CA PHE A 504 38.23 4.60 -3.99
C PHE A 504 37.71 3.73 -2.84
N GLY A 505 37.89 2.42 -2.91
CA GLY A 505 37.37 1.49 -1.91
C GLY A 505 35.85 1.36 -1.97
N GLN A 506 35.28 0.95 -0.83
CA GLN A 506 33.86 0.64 -0.70
C GLN A 506 32.97 1.87 -0.51
N TYR A 507 33.48 2.95 0.10
CA TYR A 507 32.69 4.11 0.49
C TYR A 507 33.13 5.34 -0.31
N VAL A 508 32.18 5.97 -1.00
CA VAL A 508 32.41 7.12 -1.86
C VAL A 508 31.46 8.25 -1.50
N VAL A 509 31.94 9.50 -1.51
CA VAL A 509 31.10 10.70 -1.37
C VAL A 509 31.18 11.48 -2.68
N MET A 510 30.04 11.72 -3.34
CA MET A 510 29.98 12.53 -4.56
C MET A 510 29.73 13.99 -4.21
N GLY A 511 30.59 14.89 -4.70
CA GLY A 511 30.48 16.32 -4.46
C GLY A 511 29.83 17.07 -5.61
N ASP A 512 30.40 18.22 -5.91
CA ASP A 512 29.98 19.09 -7.00
C ASP A 512 30.42 18.52 -8.35
N MET A 513 29.45 18.27 -9.22
CA MET A 513 29.66 17.72 -10.55
C MET A 513 29.23 18.76 -11.58
N ARG A 514 30.13 19.16 -12.49
CA ARG A 514 29.85 20.21 -13.47
C ARG A 514 30.17 19.76 -14.88
N ILE A 515 29.43 20.29 -15.84
CA ILE A 515 29.72 20.19 -17.26
C ILE A 515 29.90 21.62 -17.75
N THR A 516 31.11 22.03 -18.15
CA THR A 516 31.42 23.45 -18.41
C THR A 516 31.83 23.75 -19.86
N ALA A 517 32.15 22.75 -20.68
CA ALA A 517 32.54 22.98 -22.07
C ALA A 517 32.22 21.80 -23.02
N GLY A 518 31.55 22.08 -24.14
CA GLY A 518 31.41 21.16 -25.29
C GLY A 518 29.99 21.01 -25.84
N THR A 519 29.84 20.19 -26.88
CA THR A 519 28.54 19.57 -27.24
C THR A 519 28.16 18.62 -26.11
N TRP A 520 26.93 18.72 -25.63
CA TRP A 520 26.51 18.27 -24.30
C TRP A 520 26.29 16.74 -24.20
N ASP A 521 26.79 15.97 -25.16
CA ASP A 521 26.40 14.58 -25.41
C ASP A 521 27.45 13.57 -24.99
N GLY A 522 27.06 12.65 -24.10
CA GLY A 522 27.73 11.37 -23.90
C GLY A 522 28.69 11.28 -22.71
N TYR A 523 28.59 12.20 -21.75
CA TYR A 523 29.34 12.09 -20.50
C TYR A 523 28.78 10.97 -19.62
N ASN A 524 29.67 10.25 -18.94
CA ASN A 524 29.25 9.24 -17.98
C ASN A 524 30.18 9.08 -16.80
N ILE A 525 29.61 8.57 -15.71
CA ILE A 525 30.32 8.11 -14.53
C ILE A 525 30.16 6.60 -14.46
N VAL A 526 31.27 5.88 -14.32
CA VAL A 526 31.28 4.42 -14.18
C VAL A 526 31.77 4.06 -12.79
N PHE A 527 30.93 3.41 -12.00
CA PHE A 527 31.31 2.77 -10.75
C PHE A 527 31.78 1.34 -11.08
N ASP A 528 33.09 1.13 -11.06
CA ASP A 528 33.70 -0.18 -11.35
C ASP A 528 33.94 -0.93 -10.05
N THR A 529 33.17 -1.99 -9.82
CA THR A 529 33.20 -2.77 -8.59
C THR A 529 34.35 -3.77 -8.53
N THR A 530 35.10 -3.91 -9.62
CA THR A 530 36.14 -4.94 -9.79
C THR A 530 37.41 -4.54 -9.04
N MET A 531 37.92 -5.45 -8.22
CA MET A 531 39.20 -5.37 -7.51
C MET A 531 40.33 -6.00 -8.34
N PRO A 532 41.62 -5.71 -8.04
CA PRO A 532 42.76 -6.25 -8.79
C PRO A 532 42.85 -7.78 -8.82
N ASP A 533 42.31 -8.46 -7.81
CA ASP A 533 42.28 -9.92 -7.74
C ASP A 533 41.14 -10.54 -8.58
N GLY A 534 40.40 -9.72 -9.33
CA GLY A 534 39.27 -10.11 -10.16
C GLY A 534 38.00 -10.40 -9.37
N LYS A 535 38.03 -10.26 -8.04
CA LYS A 535 36.80 -10.23 -7.24
C LYS A 535 36.17 -8.86 -7.39
N ASP A 536 34.94 -8.76 -6.95
CA ASP A 536 34.24 -7.51 -6.94
C ASP A 536 33.68 -7.25 -5.54
N ILE A 537 33.46 -5.98 -5.22
CA ILE A 537 32.85 -5.56 -3.95
C ILE A 537 31.64 -4.68 -4.19
N ASP A 538 30.72 -4.65 -3.23
CA ASP A 538 29.63 -3.68 -3.25
C ASP A 538 30.17 -2.29 -2.88
N MET A 539 29.76 -1.26 -3.63
CA MET A 539 30.12 0.13 -3.40
C MET A 539 28.92 0.93 -2.86
N TYR A 540 29.17 1.77 -1.86
CA TYR A 540 28.17 2.66 -1.27
C TYR A 540 28.56 4.11 -1.57
N VAL A 541 27.64 4.86 -2.15
CA VAL A 541 27.88 6.19 -2.71
C VAL A 541 26.94 7.20 -2.06
N TYR A 542 27.49 8.07 -1.22
CA TYR A 542 26.72 9.12 -0.56
C TYR A 542 26.51 10.32 -1.47
N LEU A 543 25.26 10.79 -1.54
CA LEU A 543 24.80 11.92 -2.36
C LEU A 543 24.38 13.09 -1.45
N PRO A 544 25.31 13.97 -1.06
CA PRO A 544 25.02 15.19 -0.30
C PRO A 544 24.30 16.24 -1.15
N ALA A 545 23.83 17.32 -0.54
CA ALA A 545 23.35 18.47 -1.30
C ALA A 545 24.50 19.07 -2.14
N ASN A 546 24.32 19.18 -3.44
CA ASN A 546 25.21 19.95 -4.32
C ASN A 546 24.51 21.13 -5.00
N CYS A 547 23.18 21.20 -4.94
CA CYS A 547 22.39 22.27 -5.53
C CYS A 547 21.25 22.74 -4.62
N TYR A 548 20.67 23.88 -4.97
CA TYR A 548 19.42 24.41 -4.43
C TYR A 548 18.35 24.37 -5.52
N MET A 549 17.16 23.83 -5.20
CA MET A 549 16.05 23.66 -6.14
C MET A 549 14.82 24.45 -5.71
N GLU A 550 14.15 25.05 -6.70
CA GLU A 550 12.86 25.71 -6.55
C GLU A 550 11.93 25.21 -7.65
N GLN A 551 10.77 24.67 -7.28
CA GLN A 551 9.73 24.32 -8.24
C GLN A 551 8.99 25.60 -8.68
N THR A 552 8.95 25.86 -9.99
CA THR A 552 8.33 27.07 -10.56
C THR A 552 7.06 26.81 -11.34
N GLY A 553 6.69 25.54 -11.51
CA GLY A 553 5.47 25.10 -12.19
C GLY A 553 5.31 23.57 -12.12
N THR A 554 4.29 23.04 -12.79
CA THR A 554 4.13 21.58 -12.98
C THR A 554 5.32 21.04 -13.74
N ASP A 555 6.08 20.12 -13.14
CA ASP A 555 7.28 19.51 -13.73
C ASP A 555 8.34 20.53 -14.21
N GLN A 556 8.40 21.74 -13.61
CA GLN A 556 9.34 22.81 -13.95
C GLN A 556 10.12 23.29 -12.72
N TYR A 557 11.45 23.36 -12.85
CA TYR A 557 12.36 23.63 -11.75
C TYR A 557 13.44 24.66 -12.11
N LYS A 558 13.83 25.48 -11.14
CA LYS A 558 15.00 26.35 -11.18
C LYS A 558 16.06 25.85 -10.21
N PHE A 559 17.33 25.94 -10.62
CA PHE A 559 18.48 25.48 -9.85
C PHE A 559 19.45 26.62 -9.55
N SER A 560 20.14 26.54 -8.42
CA SER A 560 21.24 27.43 -8.07
C SER A 560 22.30 26.70 -7.25
N SER A 561 23.53 27.15 -7.32
CA SER A 561 24.64 26.72 -6.46
C SER A 561 25.16 27.85 -5.55
N LYS A 562 24.46 28.99 -5.51
CA LYS A 562 24.87 30.16 -4.72
C LYS A 562 24.45 30.01 -3.26
N ASP A 563 25.36 30.25 -2.34
CA ASP A 563 25.08 30.25 -0.89
C ASP A 563 23.91 31.18 -0.48
N SER A 564 23.69 32.29 -1.20
CA SER A 564 22.58 33.20 -0.94
C SER A 564 21.20 32.59 -1.20
N ASP A 565 21.13 31.48 -1.93
CA ASP A 565 19.91 30.76 -2.28
C ASP A 565 19.58 29.63 -1.29
N LYS A 566 20.31 29.51 -0.17
CA LYS A 566 20.14 28.50 0.90
C LYS A 566 18.74 28.39 1.50
N SER A 567 17.88 29.39 1.32
CA SER A 567 16.48 29.31 1.74
C SER A 567 15.62 28.40 0.85
N LYS A 568 16.19 27.82 -0.21
CA LYS A 568 15.55 26.87 -1.14
C LYS A 568 15.89 25.43 -0.74
N PHE A 569 15.06 24.46 -1.16
CA PHE A 569 15.25 23.04 -0.82
C PHE A 569 16.58 22.51 -1.36
N ASN A 570 17.25 21.64 -0.59
CA ASN A 570 18.53 21.03 -0.97
C ASN A 570 18.30 19.93 -2.02
N CYS A 571 19.16 19.89 -3.05
CA CYS A 571 19.12 18.84 -4.07
C CYS A 571 20.50 18.26 -4.36
N PHE A 572 20.50 17.06 -4.94
CA PHE A 572 21.65 16.48 -5.62
C PHE A 572 21.30 16.24 -7.09
N ARG A 573 22.18 16.68 -8.00
CA ARG A 573 22.11 16.34 -9.42
C ARG A 573 23.50 16.06 -9.98
N TRP A 574 23.59 15.17 -10.97
CA TRP A 574 24.85 14.79 -11.61
C TRP A 574 25.49 15.89 -12.47
N ASN A 575 24.74 16.91 -12.86
CA ASN A 575 25.27 18.12 -13.49
C ASN A 575 24.71 19.34 -12.77
N ASN A 576 25.49 20.06 -11.98
CA ASN A 576 25.05 21.20 -11.19
C ASN A 576 25.18 22.56 -11.92
N GLU A 577 24.96 22.60 -13.24
CA GLU A 577 25.07 23.86 -13.95
C GLU A 577 23.92 24.84 -13.58
N PRO A 578 24.21 26.10 -13.20
CA PRO A 578 23.23 27.04 -12.66
C PRO A 578 22.14 27.50 -13.63
N THR A 579 22.37 27.36 -14.95
CA THR A 579 21.42 27.78 -16.00
C THR A 579 20.29 26.76 -16.22
N GLY A 580 20.40 25.57 -15.62
CA GLY A 580 19.26 24.67 -15.35
C GLY A 580 18.82 23.74 -16.49
N LEU A 581 19.37 23.86 -17.71
CA LEU A 581 19.00 23.00 -18.84
C LEU A 581 20.19 22.21 -19.37
N PHE A 582 20.20 20.91 -19.10
CA PHE A 582 21.07 19.94 -19.75
C PHE A 582 20.27 19.29 -20.89
N GLU A 583 20.62 19.60 -22.14
CA GLU A 583 19.93 19.06 -23.33
C GLU A 583 20.59 17.80 -23.90
N GLY A 584 21.77 17.43 -23.41
CA GLY A 584 22.48 16.25 -23.92
C GLY A 584 22.19 14.97 -23.15
N TRP A 585 22.92 13.90 -23.45
CA TRP A 585 22.79 12.60 -22.78
C TRP A 585 23.86 12.41 -21.71
N PHE A 586 23.44 11.91 -20.54
CA PHE A 586 24.32 11.60 -19.42
C PHE A 586 24.01 10.22 -18.86
N SER A 587 25.05 9.52 -18.38
CA SER A 587 24.83 8.20 -17.79
C SER A 587 25.59 7.95 -16.50
N VAL A 588 24.97 7.19 -15.62
CA VAL A 588 25.58 6.64 -14.40
C VAL A 588 25.56 5.14 -14.51
N LEU A 589 26.74 4.55 -14.66
CA LEU A 589 26.92 3.17 -15.04
C LEU A 589 27.57 2.37 -13.92
N THR A 590 27.18 1.12 -13.78
CA THR A 590 27.90 0.14 -12.96
C THR A 590 28.64 -0.85 -13.86
N LYS A 591 29.81 -1.30 -13.42
CA LYS A 591 30.63 -2.29 -14.12
C LYS A 591 31.23 -3.27 -13.10
N GLY A 592 31.35 -4.53 -13.51
CA GLY A 592 31.69 -5.61 -12.59
C GLY A 592 30.41 -6.17 -11.98
N LYS A 593 30.48 -7.31 -11.28
CA LYS A 593 29.24 -7.98 -10.82
C LYS A 593 28.62 -7.27 -9.59
N GLY A 594 29.26 -6.23 -9.05
CA GLY A 594 29.04 -5.66 -7.70
C GLY A 594 27.79 -4.80 -7.63
N SER A 595 27.19 -4.70 -6.44
CA SER A 595 26.12 -3.72 -6.24
C SER A 595 26.69 -2.33 -6.07
N VAL A 596 25.93 -1.33 -6.56
CA VAL A 596 26.19 0.07 -6.26
C VAL A 596 24.96 0.67 -5.59
N ILE A 597 25.15 1.18 -4.37
CA ILE A 597 24.09 1.69 -3.52
C ILE A 597 24.27 3.20 -3.35
N PHE A 598 23.42 3.98 -4.01
CA PHE A 598 23.34 5.43 -3.87
C PHE A 598 22.50 5.80 -2.65
N VAL A 599 23.11 6.48 -1.68
CA VAL A 599 22.47 6.91 -0.43
C VAL A 599 22.22 8.41 -0.51
N VAL A 600 20.94 8.80 -0.58
CA VAL A 600 20.55 10.21 -0.63
C VAL A 600 20.64 10.82 0.77
N GLY A 601 21.31 11.97 0.87
CA GLY A 601 21.49 12.68 2.14
C GLY A 601 20.17 13.13 2.78
N ASP A 602 20.21 13.34 4.09
CA ASP A 602 19.07 13.87 4.85
C ASP A 602 18.67 15.26 4.32
N GLY A 603 17.38 15.45 4.06
CA GLY A 603 16.82 16.70 3.56
C GLY A 603 17.18 17.00 2.10
N VAL A 604 17.74 16.03 1.37
CA VAL A 604 18.18 16.17 -0.02
C VAL A 604 17.16 15.52 -0.96
N THR A 605 16.76 16.24 -2.00
CA THR A 605 16.06 15.67 -3.15
C THR A 605 17.07 15.24 -4.22
N TYR A 606 17.12 13.95 -4.55
CA TYR A 606 17.81 13.49 -5.75
C TYR A 606 17.00 13.91 -6.98
N TYR A 607 17.60 14.70 -7.88
CA TYR A 607 16.96 15.13 -9.11
C TYR A 607 17.59 14.43 -10.31
N ALA A 608 16.85 13.51 -10.93
CA ALA A 608 17.21 12.93 -12.21
C ALA A 608 17.00 13.99 -13.31
N GLN A 609 18.11 14.52 -13.84
CA GLN A 609 18.09 15.40 -14.99
C GLN A 609 17.50 14.72 -16.23
N ARG A 610 17.07 15.51 -17.22
CA ARG A 610 16.58 15.02 -18.51
C ARG A 610 17.65 14.17 -19.22
N CYS A 611 17.22 13.16 -19.99
CA CYS A 611 18.11 12.32 -20.79
C CYS A 611 19.18 11.56 -19.97
N LEU A 612 18.80 11.11 -18.77
CA LEU A 612 19.66 10.34 -17.88
C LEU A 612 19.44 8.83 -18.06
N PHE A 613 20.53 8.07 -18.27
CA PHE A 613 20.52 6.62 -18.10
C PHE A 613 21.23 6.22 -16.80
N MET A 614 20.61 5.36 -16.00
CA MET A 614 21.25 4.72 -14.86
C MET A 614 21.11 3.21 -14.97
N GLY A 615 22.20 2.46 -14.86
CA GLY A 615 22.14 1.00 -14.90
C GLY A 615 23.48 0.33 -15.17
N HIS A 616 23.47 -1.00 -15.26
CA HIS A 616 24.69 -1.76 -15.54
C HIS A 616 25.15 -1.58 -17.00
N TYR A 617 26.47 -1.48 -17.19
CA TYR A 617 27.10 -1.22 -18.49
C TYR A 617 26.72 -2.25 -19.56
N ASN A 618 26.71 -3.54 -19.20
CA ASN A 618 26.32 -4.60 -20.13
C ASN A 618 24.81 -4.67 -20.37
N LEU A 619 23.99 -4.16 -19.43
CA LEU A 619 22.54 -4.07 -19.61
C LEU A 619 22.18 -2.97 -20.61
N LEU A 620 22.88 -1.83 -20.55
CA LEU A 620 22.79 -0.77 -21.56
C LEU A 620 23.05 -1.34 -22.97
N LYS A 621 24.10 -2.14 -23.15
CA LYS A 621 24.45 -2.75 -24.45
C LYS A 621 23.37 -3.68 -25.00
N GLU A 622 22.62 -4.36 -24.13
CA GLU A 622 21.56 -5.27 -24.55
C GLU A 622 20.26 -4.55 -24.88
N ILE A 623 19.85 -3.60 -24.04
CA ILE A 623 18.57 -2.90 -24.23
C ILE A 623 18.69 -1.78 -25.27
N LEU A 624 19.87 -1.19 -25.36
CA LEU A 624 20.18 0.03 -26.11
C LEU A 624 21.53 -0.11 -26.87
N PRO A 625 21.67 -1.10 -27.78
CA PRO A 625 22.95 -1.43 -28.42
C PRO A 625 23.56 -0.31 -29.27
N ASN A 626 22.74 0.60 -29.80
CA ASN A 626 23.18 1.72 -30.63
C ASN A 626 23.47 2.99 -29.82
N SER A 627 23.28 2.92 -28.51
CA SER A 627 23.32 4.10 -27.63
C SER A 627 24.69 4.34 -27.06
N ILE A 628 25.67 3.46 -27.28
CA ILE A 628 27.04 3.60 -26.82
C ILE A 628 28.04 3.50 -27.97
N SER A 629 28.88 4.51 -28.13
CA SER A 629 29.95 4.53 -29.13
C SER A 629 31.18 3.75 -28.66
N ALA A 630 32.11 3.48 -29.58
CA ALA A 630 33.36 2.76 -29.27
C ALA A 630 34.26 3.51 -28.27
N ASP A 631 34.19 4.84 -28.20
CA ASP A 631 34.88 5.70 -27.24
C ASP A 631 34.09 5.90 -25.93
N GLY A 632 32.98 5.17 -25.75
CA GLY A 632 32.21 5.16 -24.50
C GLY A 632 31.22 6.31 -24.33
N LYS A 633 30.95 7.10 -25.38
CA LYS A 633 29.93 8.15 -25.35
C LYS A 633 28.54 7.56 -25.48
N ILE A 634 27.59 8.12 -24.75
CA ILE A 634 26.19 7.72 -24.82
C ILE A 634 25.37 8.77 -25.58
N THR A 635 24.69 8.37 -26.65
CA THR A 635 24.17 9.34 -27.65
C THR A 635 22.66 9.33 -27.85
N GLU A 636 21.94 8.30 -27.39
CA GLU A 636 20.48 8.26 -27.44
C GLU A 636 19.91 7.18 -26.52
N THR A 637 19.14 7.50 -25.47
CA THR A 637 18.47 6.46 -24.65
C THR A 637 16.95 6.44 -24.78
N ALA A 638 16.41 7.19 -25.75
CA ALA A 638 14.98 7.27 -26.04
C ALA A 638 14.39 5.98 -26.65
N GLN A 639 15.21 5.04 -27.13
CA GLN A 639 14.78 3.82 -27.82
C GLN A 639 14.48 2.63 -26.90
N PHE A 640 14.31 2.87 -25.59
CA PHE A 640 13.98 1.80 -24.64
C PHE A 640 12.55 1.29 -24.90
N THR A 641 12.39 -0.02 -25.15
CA THR A 641 11.09 -0.61 -25.49
C THR A 641 10.79 -1.88 -24.70
N THR A 642 9.51 -2.21 -24.56
CA THR A 642 9.05 -3.48 -23.97
C THR A 642 9.59 -4.69 -24.72
N ALA A 643 9.72 -4.59 -26.04
CA ALA A 643 10.30 -5.65 -26.87
C ALA A 643 11.77 -5.92 -26.54
N ALA A 644 12.57 -4.86 -26.35
CA ALA A 644 13.97 -5.00 -25.93
C ALA A 644 14.08 -5.71 -24.58
N VAL A 645 13.20 -5.42 -23.63
CA VAL A 645 13.18 -6.10 -22.33
C VAL A 645 12.72 -7.56 -22.46
N LYS A 646 11.65 -7.85 -23.22
CA LYS A 646 11.19 -9.24 -23.48
C LYS A 646 12.23 -10.09 -24.21
N ASN A 647 13.16 -9.47 -24.93
CA ASN A 647 14.28 -10.18 -25.55
C ASN A 647 15.31 -10.69 -24.53
N ILE A 648 15.46 -10.01 -23.39
CA ILE A 648 16.46 -10.39 -22.36
C ILE A 648 15.85 -11.06 -21.13
N MET A 649 14.55 -10.90 -20.89
CA MET A 649 13.84 -11.44 -19.72
C MET A 649 13.02 -12.68 -20.08
N ARG A 650 12.81 -13.59 -19.13
CA ARG A 650 11.98 -14.80 -19.27
C ARG A 650 10.48 -14.50 -19.06
N THR A 651 9.97 -13.40 -19.58
CA THR A 651 8.60 -12.90 -19.26
C THR A 651 7.46 -13.89 -19.53
N THR A 652 7.67 -14.87 -20.42
CA THR A 652 6.68 -15.88 -20.77
C THR A 652 6.97 -17.26 -20.15
N ASP A 653 7.79 -17.33 -19.11
CA ASP A 653 8.10 -18.60 -18.44
C ASP A 653 6.85 -19.24 -17.83
N THR A 654 6.79 -20.58 -17.87
CA THR A 654 5.70 -21.32 -17.26
C THR A 654 5.76 -21.27 -15.74
N ASN A 655 6.95 -21.12 -15.16
CA ASN A 655 7.12 -20.81 -13.75
C ASN A 655 7.10 -19.28 -13.57
N GLU A 656 6.02 -18.74 -12.98
CA GLU A 656 5.83 -17.31 -12.75
C GLU A 656 6.99 -16.66 -11.98
N LYS A 657 7.63 -17.40 -11.06
CA LYS A 657 8.79 -16.93 -10.28
C LYS A 657 10.01 -16.64 -11.15
N LEU A 658 10.06 -17.17 -12.38
CA LEU A 658 11.17 -16.97 -13.32
C LEU A 658 10.90 -15.85 -14.31
N ARG A 659 9.68 -15.29 -14.37
CA ARG A 659 9.32 -14.21 -15.31
C ARG A 659 10.08 -12.91 -15.05
N THR A 660 10.56 -12.73 -13.83
CA THR A 660 11.37 -11.60 -13.37
C THR A 660 12.88 -11.81 -13.54
N VAL A 661 13.31 -12.88 -14.24
CA VAL A 661 14.73 -13.28 -14.37
C VAL A 661 15.23 -13.12 -15.81
N PHE A 662 16.51 -12.75 -15.97
CA PHE A 662 17.20 -12.71 -17.26
C PHE A 662 17.30 -14.12 -17.90
N LYS A 663 17.31 -14.18 -19.23
CA LYS A 663 17.52 -15.44 -19.97
C LYS A 663 18.97 -15.92 -19.80
N GLY A 664 19.14 -17.22 -19.66
CA GLY A 664 20.46 -17.81 -19.36
C GLY A 664 21.50 -17.65 -20.46
N ASP A 665 21.09 -17.58 -21.73
CA ASP A 665 21.97 -17.31 -22.88
C ASP A 665 22.47 -15.86 -22.89
N VAL A 666 21.61 -14.91 -22.52
CA VAL A 666 22.00 -13.49 -22.35
C VAL A 666 23.01 -13.32 -21.22
N LEU A 667 22.80 -13.99 -20.09
CA LEU A 667 23.73 -13.96 -18.96
C LEU A 667 25.11 -14.50 -19.34
N LYS A 668 25.16 -15.68 -19.97
CA LYS A 668 26.40 -16.34 -20.40
C LYS A 668 27.27 -15.49 -21.34
N LYS A 669 26.66 -14.61 -22.13
CA LYS A 669 27.38 -13.67 -23.01
C LYS A 669 28.36 -12.79 -22.23
N TYR A 670 28.08 -12.51 -20.95
CA TYR A 670 28.81 -11.55 -20.13
C TYR A 670 29.58 -12.17 -18.95
N ASP A 671 29.63 -13.50 -18.82
CA ASP A 671 30.31 -14.20 -17.71
C ASP A 671 31.77 -13.76 -17.51
N SER A 672 32.47 -13.47 -18.62
CA SER A 672 33.87 -13.05 -18.65
C SER A 672 34.09 -11.53 -18.64
N SER A 673 33.02 -10.72 -18.58
CA SER A 673 33.09 -9.26 -18.77
C SER A 673 32.33 -8.47 -17.69
N GLY A 674 32.39 -8.97 -16.45
CA GLY A 674 31.74 -8.34 -15.29
C GLY A 674 30.26 -8.69 -15.13
N GLY A 675 29.71 -9.63 -15.91
CA GLY A 675 28.32 -10.09 -15.78
C GLY A 675 27.28 -9.11 -16.35
N LEU A 676 26.00 -9.44 -16.17
CA LEU A 676 24.87 -8.59 -16.53
C LEU A 676 23.86 -8.64 -15.40
N HIS A 677 23.54 -7.48 -14.81
CA HIS A 677 22.59 -7.37 -13.70
C HIS A 677 21.93 -5.99 -13.65
N ASN A 678 20.99 -5.82 -12.71
CA ASN A 678 20.27 -4.58 -12.39
C ASN A 678 20.54 -4.12 -10.94
N ASN A 679 21.62 -4.59 -10.30
CA ASN A 679 21.99 -4.26 -8.90
C ASN A 679 22.52 -2.83 -8.71
N LEU A 680 21.72 -1.87 -9.12
CA LEU A 680 21.89 -0.47 -8.81
C LEU A 680 20.75 -0.10 -7.87
N PHE A 681 21.07 0.45 -6.70
CA PHE A 681 20.09 0.84 -5.69
C PHE A 681 20.17 2.34 -5.45
N ILE A 682 19.03 3.02 -5.36
CA ILE A 682 18.93 4.38 -4.86
C ILE A 682 18.05 4.39 -3.61
N VAL A 683 18.57 4.94 -2.53
CA VAL A 683 18.02 4.79 -1.18
C VAL A 683 17.77 6.17 -0.58
N ALA A 684 16.51 6.46 -0.27
CA ALA A 684 16.05 7.69 0.38
C ALA A 684 15.11 7.35 1.55
N ILE A 685 15.68 7.15 2.72
CA ILE A 685 14.98 6.66 3.91
C ILE A 685 14.50 7.76 4.86
N ASN A 686 14.99 8.98 4.73
CA ASN A 686 14.56 10.08 5.58
C ASN A 686 13.23 10.63 5.04
N LYS A 687 12.31 10.99 5.94
CA LYS A 687 11.04 11.63 5.59
C LYS A 687 11.22 12.95 4.83
N ASN A 688 12.38 13.59 4.97
CA ASN A 688 12.72 14.84 4.30
C ASN A 688 13.56 14.65 3.02
N SER A 689 13.90 13.41 2.67
CA SER A 689 14.61 13.09 1.42
C SER A 689 13.63 12.60 0.36
N ASP A 690 13.94 12.87 -0.90
CA ASP A 690 13.02 12.62 -2.02
C ASP A 690 13.80 12.19 -3.28
N LEU A 691 13.14 11.48 -4.20
CA LEU A 691 13.66 11.04 -5.49
C LEU A 691 12.74 11.57 -6.59
N ASN A 692 13.26 12.52 -7.35
CA ASN A 692 12.53 13.16 -8.43
C ASN A 692 12.99 12.62 -9.78
N PHE A 693 12.13 11.84 -10.43
CA PHE A 693 12.31 11.32 -11.79
C PHE A 693 11.39 12.01 -12.81
N SER A 694 10.85 13.19 -12.50
CA SER A 694 9.88 13.90 -13.36
C SER A 694 10.48 14.44 -14.66
N SER A 695 11.81 14.58 -14.79
CA SER A 695 12.41 14.97 -16.07
C SER A 695 12.19 13.92 -17.17
N GLN A 696 12.06 14.38 -18.41
CA GLN A 696 11.79 13.53 -19.58
C GLN A 696 13.00 12.68 -20.01
N TYR A 697 12.73 11.57 -20.72
CA TYR A 697 13.73 10.71 -21.37
C TYR A 697 14.71 10.01 -20.43
N ASN A 698 14.27 9.76 -19.19
CA ASN A 698 15.07 9.06 -18.19
C ASN A 698 14.87 7.55 -18.28
N THR A 699 15.96 6.80 -18.17
CA THR A 699 15.95 5.34 -18.11
C THR A 699 16.64 4.90 -16.82
N PHE A 700 15.90 4.23 -15.94
CA PHE A 700 16.41 3.71 -14.67
C PHE A 700 16.36 2.19 -14.63
N CYS A 701 17.51 1.54 -14.70
CA CYS A 701 17.65 0.09 -14.57
C CYS A 701 18.23 -0.26 -13.19
N GLY A 702 17.38 -0.31 -12.18
CA GLY A 702 17.77 -0.51 -10.79
C GLY A 702 16.59 -0.46 -9.82
N PHE A 703 16.88 -0.35 -8.53
CA PHE A 703 15.89 -0.39 -7.45
C PHE A 703 15.84 0.95 -6.72
N ALA A 704 14.64 1.47 -6.50
CA ALA A 704 14.44 2.61 -5.61
C ALA A 704 13.83 2.14 -4.28
N TYR A 705 14.49 2.48 -3.18
CA TYR A 705 14.00 2.26 -1.82
C TYR A 705 13.79 3.61 -1.14
N ALA A 706 12.55 4.07 -1.14
CA ALA A 706 12.16 5.36 -0.59
C ALA A 706 10.79 5.28 0.11
N PRO A 707 10.68 4.58 1.25
CA PRO A 707 9.40 4.18 1.83
C PRO A 707 8.49 5.35 2.22
N TYR A 708 9.02 6.57 2.40
CA TYR A 708 8.25 7.76 2.80
C TYR A 708 7.89 8.70 1.66
N MET A 709 8.23 8.33 0.43
CA MET A 709 8.20 9.23 -0.71
C MET A 709 7.11 8.84 -1.72
N THR A 710 6.42 9.83 -2.26
CA THR A 710 5.58 9.66 -3.46
C THR A 710 6.47 9.53 -4.70
N PHE A 711 6.44 8.37 -5.36
CA PHE A 711 7.16 8.21 -6.63
C PHE A 711 6.32 8.77 -7.77
N GLY A 712 6.70 9.95 -8.26
CA GLY A 712 6.06 10.63 -9.38
C GLY A 712 6.88 10.59 -10.67
N ILE A 713 6.18 10.47 -11.80
CA ILE A 713 6.75 10.67 -13.16
C ILE A 713 5.92 11.71 -13.91
N SER A 714 6.58 12.48 -14.79
CA SER A 714 6.00 13.69 -15.40
C SER A 714 4.62 13.46 -16.03
N SER A 715 3.75 14.46 -15.88
CA SER A 715 2.42 14.53 -16.49
C SER A 715 2.44 15.05 -17.93
N MET A 716 3.59 15.56 -18.40
CA MET A 716 3.75 16.15 -19.73
C MET A 716 3.80 15.03 -20.78
N GLY A 717 2.70 14.84 -21.52
CA GLY A 717 2.42 13.72 -22.44
C GLY A 717 3.37 13.49 -23.63
N GLN A 718 4.60 14.01 -23.62
CA GLN A 718 5.65 13.68 -24.59
C GLN A 718 7.02 13.64 -23.89
N GLY A 719 7.69 12.48 -23.90
CA GLY A 719 9.08 12.33 -23.43
C GLY A 719 9.25 11.45 -22.20
N GLY A 720 9.66 10.21 -22.43
CA GLY A 720 9.37 9.08 -21.55
C GLY A 720 10.31 8.78 -20.38
N PHE A 721 9.76 8.32 -19.24
CA PHE A 721 10.47 7.53 -18.22
C PHE A 721 10.40 6.01 -18.51
N ALA A 722 11.55 5.34 -18.61
CA ALA A 722 11.64 3.89 -18.71
C ALA A 722 12.27 3.29 -17.45
N MET A 723 11.81 2.11 -17.03
CA MET A 723 12.39 1.43 -15.88
C MET A 723 12.42 -0.08 -16.02
N LEU A 724 13.55 -0.66 -15.60
CA LEU A 724 13.76 -2.09 -15.43
C LEU A 724 14.31 -2.37 -14.03
N GLY A 725 13.48 -2.81 -13.10
CA GLY A 725 13.90 -2.95 -11.71
C GLY A 725 12.73 -2.94 -10.72
N GLY A 726 12.92 -2.41 -9.53
CA GLY A 726 11.89 -2.41 -8.48
C GLY A 726 11.74 -1.09 -7.72
N LEU A 727 10.58 -0.87 -7.12
CA LEU A 727 10.24 0.30 -6.31
C LEU A 727 9.66 -0.17 -4.97
N ILE A 728 10.17 0.37 -3.87
CA ILE A 728 9.53 0.33 -2.56
C ILE A 728 9.39 1.78 -2.11
N VAL A 729 8.18 2.31 -2.22
CA VAL A 729 7.88 3.75 -2.05
C VAL A 729 6.62 3.94 -1.24
N SER A 730 6.30 5.16 -0.80
CA SER A 730 5.05 5.40 -0.06
C SER A 730 3.81 5.14 -0.93
N ASP A 731 3.80 5.76 -2.09
CA ASP A 731 2.70 5.74 -3.05
C ASP A 731 3.24 6.12 -4.45
N TYR A 732 2.37 6.01 -5.44
CA TYR A 732 2.69 6.22 -6.85
C TYR A 732 1.85 7.33 -7.46
N SER A 733 2.47 8.19 -8.25
CA SER A 733 1.80 9.14 -9.13
C SER A 733 2.28 8.96 -10.57
N MET A 734 1.62 8.07 -11.30
CA MET A 734 1.98 7.68 -12.68
C MET A 734 0.82 7.88 -13.65
N PRO A 735 0.43 9.13 -13.96
CA PRO A 735 -0.80 9.46 -14.67
C PRO A 735 -0.83 9.10 -16.16
N ASN A 736 0.33 8.99 -16.81
CA ASN A 736 0.41 8.78 -18.26
C ASN A 736 1.72 8.10 -18.64
N THR A 737 1.80 6.77 -18.52
CA THR A 737 2.97 6.05 -19.02
C THR A 737 2.68 5.50 -20.40
N SER A 738 3.03 6.24 -21.44
CA SER A 738 3.24 5.67 -22.78
C SER A 738 4.50 4.76 -22.83
N LEU A 739 4.93 4.21 -21.70
CA LEU A 739 6.34 3.96 -21.40
C LEU A 739 6.57 2.62 -20.71
N THR A 740 7.69 2.00 -21.06
CA THR A 740 8.04 0.65 -20.62
C THR A 740 8.52 0.69 -19.18
N PHE A 741 7.63 0.37 -18.25
CA PHE A 741 7.98 -0.09 -16.92
C PHE A 741 7.98 -1.62 -16.94
N MET A 742 9.00 -2.27 -16.39
CA MET A 742 9.01 -3.71 -16.15
C MET A 742 9.64 -4.01 -14.79
N ALA A 743 8.83 -4.60 -13.89
CA ALA A 743 9.23 -4.91 -12.54
C ALA A 743 10.08 -6.20 -12.46
N THR A 744 11.31 -6.12 -11.94
CA THR A 744 12.24 -7.26 -11.85
C THR A 744 12.80 -7.43 -10.45
N ILE A 745 13.43 -8.57 -10.19
CA ILE A 745 14.14 -8.84 -8.93
C ILE A 745 15.63 -8.52 -9.08
N PRO A 746 16.36 -8.18 -7.99
CA PRO A 746 17.80 -8.00 -8.05
C PRO A 746 18.49 -9.27 -8.55
N TYR A 747 19.53 -9.11 -9.36
CA TYR A 747 20.26 -10.21 -9.98
C TYR A 747 21.74 -10.21 -9.54
N ASP A 748 22.11 -11.02 -8.55
CA ASP A 748 23.51 -11.50 -8.33
C ASP A 748 23.61 -12.68 -7.35
N TYR A 749 22.52 -13.42 -7.13
CA TYR A 749 22.62 -14.53 -6.18
C TYR A 749 23.32 -15.76 -6.76
N TYR A 750 23.27 -15.97 -8.08
CA TYR A 750 23.52 -17.29 -8.68
C TYR A 750 24.97 -17.81 -8.52
N ASP A 751 25.97 -16.92 -8.47
CA ASP A 751 27.39 -17.30 -8.50
C ASP A 751 28.25 -16.75 -7.35
N ARG A 752 27.94 -15.59 -6.76
CA ARG A 752 28.80 -15.02 -5.70
C ARG A 752 28.57 -15.57 -4.29
N PHE A 753 27.32 -15.85 -3.93
CA PHE A 753 26.94 -16.18 -2.55
C PHE A 753 26.43 -17.61 -2.38
N THR A 754 26.33 -18.37 -3.47
CA THR A 754 25.74 -19.72 -3.49
C THR A 754 26.64 -20.79 -4.09
N GLY A 755 27.96 -20.61 -4.04
CA GLY A 755 28.91 -21.58 -4.60
C GLY A 755 28.68 -23.03 -4.14
N SER A 756 28.03 -23.23 -2.98
CA SER A 756 27.69 -24.53 -2.39
C SER A 756 26.24 -24.99 -2.59
N LEU A 757 25.33 -24.17 -3.14
CA LEU A 757 23.90 -24.50 -3.24
C LEU A 757 23.55 -25.16 -4.58
N ASN A 758 22.54 -26.04 -4.60
CA ASN A 758 22.01 -26.65 -5.81
C ASN A 758 21.05 -25.70 -6.57
N GLY A 759 20.67 -26.04 -7.81
CA GLY A 759 19.88 -25.13 -8.67
C GLY A 759 18.57 -24.61 -8.08
N LYS A 760 17.86 -25.40 -7.28
CA LYS A 760 16.60 -24.97 -6.63
C LYS A 760 16.87 -24.12 -5.39
N GLU A 761 17.84 -24.49 -4.57
CA GLU A 761 18.29 -23.71 -3.42
C GLU A 761 18.86 -22.34 -3.82
N LYS A 762 19.54 -22.28 -4.97
CA LYS A 762 20.00 -21.03 -5.60
C LYS A 762 18.85 -20.13 -6.04
N GLU A 763 17.77 -20.72 -6.54
CA GLU A 763 16.58 -19.98 -6.97
C GLU A 763 15.79 -19.40 -5.80
N ASP A 764 15.71 -20.10 -4.66
CA ASP A 764 15.00 -19.63 -3.47
C ASP A 764 15.80 -18.57 -2.70
N ALA A 765 17.11 -18.75 -2.54
CA ALA A 765 17.91 -17.87 -1.68
C ALA A 765 18.25 -16.50 -2.31
N ARG A 766 17.84 -16.23 -3.56
CA ARG A 766 17.96 -14.91 -4.20
C ARG A 766 17.11 -13.82 -3.53
N PHE A 767 16.03 -14.22 -2.85
CA PHE A 767 15.17 -13.31 -2.10
C PHE A 767 15.85 -12.80 -0.80
N ASP A 768 16.86 -13.52 -0.31
CA ASP A 768 17.64 -13.16 0.88
C ASP A 768 18.78 -12.17 0.57
N TYR A 769 19.03 -11.85 -0.71
CA TYR A 769 20.16 -11.00 -1.11
C TYR A 769 20.06 -9.58 -0.54
N MET A 770 18.86 -9.00 -0.54
CA MET A 770 18.64 -7.66 -0.01
C MET A 770 18.89 -7.60 1.50
N GLU A 771 18.46 -8.61 2.24
CA GLU A 771 18.78 -8.72 3.67
C GLU A 771 20.29 -8.74 3.89
N LYS A 772 21.03 -9.44 3.04
CA LYS A 772 22.50 -9.47 3.07
C LYS A 772 23.12 -8.12 2.73
N LEU A 773 22.60 -7.41 1.73
CA LEU A 773 23.03 -6.03 1.45
C LEU A 773 22.79 -5.12 2.65
N ILE A 774 21.60 -5.18 3.27
CA ILE A 774 21.24 -4.38 4.46
C ILE A 774 22.17 -4.67 5.62
N SER A 775 22.34 -5.94 5.97
CA SER A 775 23.19 -6.36 7.08
C SER A 775 24.67 -6.01 6.85
N ASN A 776 25.22 -6.26 5.65
CA ASN A 776 26.60 -5.90 5.31
C ASN A 776 26.79 -4.37 5.28
N SER A 777 25.72 -3.62 5.02
CA SER A 777 25.71 -2.18 5.08
C SER A 777 25.80 -1.61 6.51
N GLY A 778 25.85 -2.46 7.54
CA GLY A 778 25.96 -2.05 8.93
C GLY A 778 24.69 -1.38 9.46
N GLY A 779 23.59 -1.46 8.72
CA GLY A 779 22.26 -1.19 9.26
C GLY A 779 21.89 -2.31 10.22
N GLU A 780 21.39 -1.96 11.39
CA GLU A 780 20.62 -2.92 12.19
C GLU A 780 19.36 -3.26 11.39
N ILE A 781 18.98 -4.54 11.34
CA ILE A 781 17.64 -4.95 10.90
C ILE A 781 16.69 -4.47 12.00
N GLY A 782 16.41 -3.17 11.99
CA GLY A 782 15.49 -2.50 12.88
C GLY A 782 14.21 -2.23 12.12
N THR A 783 13.10 -2.68 12.69
CA THR A 783 11.74 -2.55 12.19
C THR A 783 11.40 -1.07 11.98
N LEU A 784 11.01 -0.66 10.77
CA LEU A 784 10.15 0.50 10.59
C LEU A 784 8.72 0.07 10.95
N GLY A 785 8.43 0.05 12.24
CA GLY A 785 7.09 0.25 12.76
C GLY A 785 7.04 1.67 13.29
N SER A 786 6.22 2.53 12.70
CA SER A 786 6.06 3.91 13.19
C SER A 786 5.67 3.91 14.67
N SER A 787 6.39 4.68 15.49
CA SER A 787 6.02 5.11 16.85
C SER A 787 4.80 6.05 16.89
N GLY A 788 3.92 5.93 15.91
CA GLY A 788 2.58 6.43 15.94
C GLY A 788 1.70 5.28 15.53
N SER A 789 0.86 4.82 16.44
CA SER A 789 -0.41 4.19 16.12
C SER A 789 -1.03 4.93 14.92
N ARG A 790 -0.88 4.37 13.71
CA ARG A 790 -1.89 4.58 12.69
C ARG A 790 -3.01 3.63 13.06
N SER A 791 -3.85 4.14 13.95
CA SER A 791 -5.19 3.65 14.17
C SER A 791 -5.78 3.21 12.82
N TRP A 792 -6.39 2.02 12.84
CA TRP A 792 -7.20 1.41 11.78
C TRP A 792 -6.45 0.65 10.66
N ARG A 793 -5.75 -0.45 10.99
CA ARG A 793 -6.11 -1.71 10.30
C ARG A 793 -7.46 -2.14 10.85
N LYS A 794 -8.53 -1.53 10.35
CA LYS A 794 -9.84 -2.18 10.40
C LYS A 794 -9.75 -3.24 9.29
N PHE A 795 -10.01 -4.50 9.62
CA PHE A 795 -10.00 -5.65 8.70
C PHE A 795 -8.63 -6.32 8.47
N GLY A 796 -8.13 -6.97 9.52
CA GLY A 796 -7.69 -8.36 9.40
C GLY A 796 -8.85 -9.25 9.87
N TYR A 797 -9.18 -10.29 9.13
CA TYR A 797 -10.26 -11.21 9.51
C TYR A 797 -9.86 -12.02 10.76
N ASN A 798 -10.55 -11.76 11.88
CA ASN A 798 -10.93 -12.81 12.82
C ASN A 798 -12.31 -13.33 12.40
#